data_AF-A0A7J2MHY9-F1
#
_entry.id   AF-A0A7J2MHY9-F1
#
_cell.length_a   1.000
_cell.length_b   1.000
_cell.length_c   1.000
_cell.angle_alpha   90.00
_cell.angle_beta   90.00
_cell.angle_gamma   90.00
#
_symmetry.space_group_name_H-M   'P 1'
#
loop_
_entity.id
_entity.type
_entity.pdbx_description
1 polymer ?
#
loop_
_entity_poly.entity_id
_entity_poly.type
_entity_poly.pdbx_seq_one_letter_code
_entity_poly.pdbx_strand_id
1 'polypeptide(L)'
;MSTWRKSVAIFSIFLLLALALCSQLSYAQEEPAKRVLVLNSYHKGFAQTDAIVKGVESVLKPEENDIELRTEYMDSKSTKYDSSYKEKLYELYKYKYGNQTFDLIISSDDNAFNFLREYHQDLFPGTPVVFCGVNNLKAPTLIDPEEFTGIIELQSIKETIDIGLKLHPETEQIVFVVDNTPTGEYLWGQIQENFKYYEDIRMTRLDESLSLEQIEEEVSKLSDDTIVLFGTYNHDKSGRYYAYGEAALCVSGASARPMYGYSAQVLPYGIVGGKLFGGFYHGQVAAKMAKRILAGEAVRDIPVITEPQTQNMFDYNQMQRWGIKESDLPEDSIIVNKPYSVYEVNKGLIWSAIVFILFQVLVIIALLVNRSRRKAAEDELRESEDRFRTIFDSINDAVFIHDTETGAILNVNNTACGMYGYTREELQRLGVQALSMGEAPYSQADAVEWIKKASAGQPQVFEWRAKHRSGRLFWEEVSMRGAVIGGCERVLVVVRDITERKHLVEQMAHLNLVLRAIRNVNQLITKEKDRDKLLQGTCDNLIEARGYHNAWIALLDESGRLVTTAEAGLGGAFELMVKRLEQGELTGCVQKALIQSGVIVIDDPAATCTDCPLVDQYDGKSVKAIRLEHGNRVYGLLSVAVSADIAVDEEEKSLFSEVAGDLAFALYAIELDEKRKRAEDALRESEERLRVRLDYILSPDKSVKDVSLTDLIDLEDLQQIQDAFAAANDVASIISDISGEPITKASNFCGVCEIIRSTEKGDMNCVKSDKILGGKAKALMKPTYEKCLSCGFVDASAPIIVGGMHIANWLVGQSNAMGVDKNRIETYAKEIGADTGEMLDAFGKMPEMSLAKFEEVLDLLWLIAKKLSALAHNNLVLAKDVTERKRAEDALRKSVLELKRSNAELEQFAHIASHDLQEPLRMVSSYMELMKRRYEGKLDSDADEFIGFAVDGANRMKTLIGDLLAFSRVGMRGKPLTPTDCETLLLQTLTNLKISIEDSGAV
;
A
#
# COMPACT_ATOMS: atom_id res chain seq x y z
N MET A 1 -44.37 15.61 32.30
CA MET A 1 -44.92 15.61 30.91
C MET A 1 -44.55 16.83 30.05
N SER A 2 -44.12 17.98 30.60
CA SER A 2 -43.81 19.18 29.77
C SER A 2 -42.37 19.26 29.25
N THR A 3 -41.42 18.54 29.86
CA THR A 3 -39.99 18.52 29.45
C THR A 3 -39.74 17.60 28.26
N TRP A 4 -40.40 16.44 28.21
CA TRP A 4 -40.27 15.47 27.11
C TRP A 4 -40.77 16.03 25.77
N ARG A 5 -41.85 16.82 25.78
CA ARG A 5 -42.37 17.52 24.60
C ARG A 5 -41.43 18.60 24.05
N LYS A 6 -40.63 19.24 24.92
CA LYS A 6 -39.66 20.27 24.48
C LYS A 6 -38.44 19.63 23.83
N SER A 7 -37.94 18.52 24.38
CA SER A 7 -36.80 17.79 23.79
C SER A 7 -37.16 17.15 22.45
N VAL A 8 -38.38 16.60 22.32
CA VAL A 8 -38.87 16.06 21.03
C VAL A 8 -39.07 17.18 20.01
N ALA A 9 -39.60 18.34 20.41
CA ALA A 9 -39.75 19.48 19.50
C ALA A 9 -38.41 20.04 19.01
N ILE A 10 -37.40 20.13 19.88
CA ILE A 10 -36.06 20.60 19.50
C ILE A 10 -35.38 19.59 18.57
N PHE A 11 -35.53 18.28 18.84
CA PHE A 11 -34.98 17.23 18.00
C PHE A 11 -35.68 17.17 16.62
N SER A 12 -37.00 17.36 16.58
CA SER A 12 -37.75 17.44 15.33
C SER A 12 -37.41 18.70 14.52
N ILE A 13 -37.16 19.84 15.18
CA ILE A 13 -36.70 21.07 14.50
C ILE A 13 -35.29 20.89 13.94
N PHE A 14 -34.38 20.24 14.67
CA PHE A 14 -33.03 19.93 14.17
C PHE A 14 -33.06 18.92 13.01
N LEU A 15 -33.92 17.91 13.08
CA LEU A 15 -34.10 16.93 12.01
C LEU A 15 -34.74 17.57 10.76
N LEU A 16 -35.69 18.49 10.93
CA LEU A 16 -36.29 19.26 9.83
C LEU A 16 -35.31 20.28 9.24
N LEU A 17 -34.44 20.90 10.03
CA LEU A 17 -33.35 21.75 9.54
C LEU A 17 -32.29 20.94 8.79
N ALA A 18 -31.93 19.75 9.27
CA ALA A 18 -31.01 18.85 8.59
C ALA A 18 -31.61 18.29 7.28
N LEU A 19 -32.90 17.95 7.27
CA LEU A 19 -33.61 17.53 6.05
C LEU A 19 -33.80 18.68 5.05
N ALA A 20 -34.01 19.91 5.53
CA ALA A 20 -34.06 21.10 4.68
C ALA A 20 -32.69 21.44 4.05
N LEU A 21 -31.60 21.27 4.81
CA LEU A 21 -30.23 21.41 4.31
C LEU A 21 -29.84 20.29 3.34
N CYS A 22 -30.36 19.07 3.49
CA CYS A 22 -30.19 17.98 2.52
C CYS A 22 -31.05 18.16 1.26
N SER A 23 -32.21 18.81 1.35
CA SER A 23 -33.07 19.05 0.18
C SER A 23 -32.57 20.14 -0.78
N GLN A 24 -31.56 20.92 -0.40
CA GLN A 24 -30.89 21.87 -1.30
C GLN A 24 -29.71 21.27 -2.08
N LEU A 25 -29.40 19.98 -1.89
CA LEU A 25 -28.30 19.27 -2.59
C LEU A 25 -28.78 18.34 -3.71
N SER A 26 -30.07 18.38 -4.08
CA SER A 26 -30.58 17.59 -5.21
C SER A 26 -31.75 18.28 -5.88
N TYR A 27 -31.45 19.39 -6.55
CA TYR A 27 -32.19 19.87 -7.72
C TYR A 27 -31.27 20.80 -8.52
N ALA A 28 -30.16 20.26 -9.02
CA ALA A 28 -29.53 20.85 -10.20
C ALA A 28 -30.34 20.32 -11.39
N GLN A 29 -31.04 21.21 -12.10
CA GLN A 29 -31.44 20.91 -13.47
C GLN A 29 -30.17 20.54 -14.23
N GLU A 30 -30.09 19.35 -14.82
CA GLU A 30 -29.09 19.04 -15.84
C GLU A 30 -29.28 20.05 -16.98
N GLU A 31 -28.50 21.13 -16.98
CA GLU A 31 -28.26 21.87 -18.21
C GLU A 31 -27.57 20.92 -19.19
N PRO A 32 -27.88 20.97 -20.49
CA PRO A 32 -27.18 20.12 -21.45
C PRO A 32 -25.69 20.46 -21.47
N ALA A 33 -24.85 19.42 -21.37
CA ALA A 33 -23.40 19.53 -21.38
C ALA A 33 -22.91 20.45 -22.53
N LYS A 34 -22.07 21.43 -22.18
CA LYS A 34 -21.52 22.38 -23.16
C LYS A 34 -20.49 21.66 -24.03
N ARG A 35 -20.61 21.74 -25.35
CA ARG A 35 -19.71 21.07 -26.30
C ARG A 35 -18.62 22.02 -26.77
N VAL A 36 -17.37 21.68 -26.46
CA VAL A 36 -16.19 22.47 -26.81
C VAL A 36 -15.30 21.68 -27.75
N LEU A 37 -14.97 22.25 -28.92
CA LEU A 37 -14.02 21.65 -29.87
C LEU A 37 -12.64 22.30 -29.69
N VAL A 38 -11.62 21.51 -29.40
CA VAL A 38 -10.21 21.93 -29.43
C VAL A 38 -9.63 21.50 -30.78
N LEU A 39 -9.43 22.43 -31.70
CA LEU A 39 -8.85 22.19 -33.01
C LEU A 39 -7.35 22.52 -32.98
N ASN A 40 -6.52 21.47 -33.03
CA ASN A 40 -5.08 21.61 -32.98
C ASN A 40 -4.44 21.62 -34.37
N SER A 41 -3.47 22.53 -34.57
CA SER A 41 -2.68 22.55 -35.81
C SER A 41 -1.87 21.27 -36.02
N TYR A 42 -1.26 20.72 -34.97
CA TYR A 42 -0.28 19.63 -35.08
C TYR A 42 -0.77 18.34 -34.40
N HIS A 43 -0.09 17.21 -34.63
CA HIS A 43 -0.48 15.90 -34.12
C HIS A 43 -0.31 15.75 -32.60
N LYS A 44 -1.07 14.81 -32.02
CA LYS A 44 -0.89 14.35 -30.63
C LYS A 44 0.50 13.76 -30.44
N GLY A 45 1.21 14.15 -29.39
CA GLY A 45 2.62 13.81 -29.19
C GLY A 45 3.59 14.92 -29.60
N PHE A 46 3.10 16.01 -30.20
CA PHE A 46 3.87 17.25 -30.33
C PHE A 46 3.80 18.02 -29.01
N ALA A 47 4.94 18.23 -28.35
CA ALA A 47 4.98 18.73 -26.97
C ALA A 47 4.21 20.05 -26.74
N GLN A 48 4.25 20.99 -27.69
CA GLN A 48 3.48 22.24 -27.61
C GLN A 48 1.98 21.97 -27.64
N THR A 49 1.51 21.12 -28.55
CA THR A 49 0.10 20.73 -28.68
C THR A 49 -0.41 20.07 -27.41
N ASP A 50 0.34 19.08 -26.91
CA ASP A 50 -0.05 18.33 -25.72
C ASP A 50 -0.07 19.24 -24.48
N ALA A 51 0.87 20.19 -24.39
CA ALA A 51 0.88 21.19 -23.32
C ALA A 51 -0.34 22.10 -23.39
N ILE A 52 -0.71 22.60 -24.58
CA ILE A 52 -1.91 23.44 -24.77
C ILE A 52 -3.18 22.68 -24.34
N VAL A 53 -3.35 21.44 -24.81
CA VAL A 53 -4.52 20.62 -24.45
C VAL A 53 -4.61 20.42 -22.94
N LYS A 54 -3.49 20.05 -22.28
CA LYS A 54 -3.45 19.95 -20.80
C LYS A 54 -3.77 21.26 -20.10
N GLY A 55 -3.31 22.39 -20.64
CA GLY A 55 -3.63 23.71 -20.15
C GLY A 55 -5.14 23.99 -20.19
N VAL A 56 -5.77 23.65 -21.32
CA VAL A 56 -7.21 23.78 -21.50
C VAL A 56 -7.98 22.89 -20.52
N GLU A 57 -7.62 21.61 -20.42
CA GLU A 57 -8.23 20.65 -19.51
C GLU A 57 -8.10 21.08 -18.04
N SER A 58 -6.97 21.67 -17.63
CA SER A 58 -6.74 22.11 -16.25
C SER A 58 -7.69 23.21 -15.77
N VAL A 59 -8.24 24.00 -16.69
CA VAL A 59 -9.13 25.13 -16.39
C VAL A 59 -10.59 24.78 -16.65
N LEU A 60 -10.88 24.14 -17.79
CA LEU A 60 -12.24 23.73 -18.13
C LEU A 60 -12.72 22.58 -17.25
N LYS A 61 -11.81 21.68 -16.84
CA LYS A 61 -12.09 20.50 -16.00
C LYS A 61 -13.39 19.79 -16.42
N PRO A 62 -13.40 19.17 -17.60
CA PRO A 62 -14.63 18.66 -18.21
C PRO A 62 -15.41 17.67 -17.33
N GLU A 63 -14.71 16.84 -16.55
CA GLU A 63 -15.30 15.89 -15.59
C GLU A 63 -16.01 16.56 -14.41
N GLU A 64 -15.64 17.81 -14.06
CA GLU A 64 -16.21 18.55 -12.93
C GLU A 64 -17.31 19.55 -13.36
N ASN A 65 -17.29 20.03 -14.62
CA ASN A 65 -18.08 21.18 -15.08
C ASN A 65 -19.09 20.88 -16.21
N ASP A 66 -19.42 19.62 -16.45
CA ASP A 66 -20.38 19.19 -17.49
C ASP A 66 -20.04 19.77 -18.89
N ILE A 67 -18.77 19.62 -19.28
CA ILE A 67 -18.25 20.04 -20.59
C ILE A 67 -17.86 18.80 -21.38
N GLU A 68 -18.45 18.62 -22.55
CA GLU A 68 -17.99 17.62 -23.52
C GLU A 68 -16.85 18.21 -24.35
N LEU A 69 -15.61 17.90 -23.95
CA LEU A 69 -14.40 18.36 -24.63
C LEU A 69 -14.02 17.40 -25.75
N ARG A 70 -14.03 17.88 -26.99
CA ARG A 70 -13.62 17.11 -28.17
C ARG A 70 -12.34 17.69 -28.74
N THR A 71 -11.30 16.86 -28.86
CA THR A 71 -9.99 17.29 -29.38
C THR A 71 -9.74 16.72 -30.76
N GLU A 72 -9.43 17.59 -31.72
CA GLU A 72 -9.10 17.25 -33.11
C GLU A 72 -7.68 17.72 -33.45
N TYR A 73 -6.99 16.96 -34.30
CA TYR A 73 -5.63 17.26 -34.73
C TYR A 73 -5.58 17.33 -36.26
N MET A 74 -5.06 18.43 -36.79
CA MET A 74 -4.90 18.66 -38.23
C MET A 74 -3.60 18.09 -38.80
N ASP A 75 -2.72 17.54 -37.94
CA ASP A 75 -1.46 16.88 -38.31
C ASP A 75 -0.57 17.66 -39.29
N SER A 76 -0.67 19.00 -39.27
CA SER A 76 -0.11 19.87 -40.31
C SER A 76 1.41 20.02 -40.29
N LYS A 77 2.09 19.51 -39.25
CA LYS A 77 3.56 19.43 -39.16
C LYS A 77 4.12 18.09 -39.65
N SER A 78 3.33 17.03 -39.58
CA SER A 78 3.71 15.68 -40.05
C SER A 78 3.42 15.46 -41.53
N THR A 79 2.69 16.37 -42.17
CA THR A 79 2.34 16.33 -43.60
C THR A 79 2.52 17.74 -44.20
N LYS A 80 2.78 17.83 -45.51
CA LYS A 80 2.88 19.11 -46.21
C LYS A 80 1.53 19.85 -46.17
N TYR A 81 1.46 20.95 -45.42
CA TYR A 81 0.26 21.77 -45.28
C TYR A 81 0.08 22.76 -46.44
N ASP A 82 -0.39 22.27 -47.59
CA ASP A 82 -0.70 23.07 -48.79
C ASP A 82 -2.22 23.22 -49.02
N SER A 83 -2.61 23.98 -50.05
CA SER A 83 -4.03 24.23 -50.35
C SER A 83 -4.83 22.94 -50.59
N SER A 84 -4.22 21.92 -51.20
CA SER A 84 -4.87 20.62 -51.45
C SER A 84 -5.16 19.89 -50.14
N TYR A 85 -4.20 19.90 -49.20
CA TYR A 85 -4.40 19.33 -47.88
C TYR A 85 -5.48 20.08 -47.09
N LYS A 86 -5.51 21.42 -47.14
CA LYS A 86 -6.55 22.23 -46.51
C LYS A 86 -7.95 21.92 -47.05
N GLU A 87 -8.11 21.80 -48.36
CA GLU A 87 -9.39 21.51 -48.99
C GLU A 87 -9.93 20.13 -48.57
N LYS A 88 -9.05 19.12 -48.46
CA LYS A 88 -9.42 17.80 -47.93
C LYS A 88 -9.84 17.84 -46.46
N LEU A 89 -9.15 18.63 -45.63
CA LEU A 89 -9.56 18.84 -44.24
C LEU A 89 -10.92 19.54 -44.16
N TYR A 90 -11.18 20.52 -45.03
CA TYR A 90 -12.50 21.15 -45.14
C TYR A 90 -13.59 20.14 -45.49
N GLU A 91 -13.40 19.32 -46.54
CA GLU A 91 -14.36 18.28 -46.91
C GLU A 91 -14.61 17.28 -45.77
N LEU A 92 -13.53 16.84 -45.09
CA LEU A 92 -13.60 15.93 -43.96
C LEU A 92 -14.39 16.55 -42.80
N TYR A 93 -14.07 17.77 -42.38
CA TYR A 93 -14.72 18.43 -41.25
C TYR A 93 -16.16 18.80 -41.57
N LYS A 94 -16.46 19.19 -42.81
CA LYS A 94 -17.83 19.40 -43.29
C LYS A 94 -18.67 18.12 -43.19
N TYR A 95 -18.11 16.98 -43.58
CA TYR A 95 -18.77 15.68 -43.43
C TYR A 95 -18.90 15.26 -41.97
N LYS A 96 -17.82 15.38 -41.19
CA LYS A 96 -17.71 14.90 -39.80
C LYS A 96 -18.58 15.71 -38.83
N TYR A 97 -18.62 17.03 -39.00
CA TYR A 97 -19.28 17.96 -38.07
C TYR A 97 -20.51 18.64 -38.66
N GLY A 98 -20.90 18.40 -39.92
CA GLY A 98 -22.03 19.07 -40.55
C GLY A 98 -23.40 18.90 -39.86
N ASN A 99 -23.53 17.90 -38.98
CA ASN A 99 -24.74 17.67 -38.15
C ASN A 99 -24.50 17.91 -36.64
N GLN A 100 -23.37 18.50 -36.27
CA GLN A 100 -22.99 18.77 -34.88
C GLN A 100 -22.86 20.28 -34.69
N THR A 101 -23.17 20.75 -33.48
CA THR A 101 -22.97 22.15 -33.11
C THR A 101 -22.07 22.21 -31.89
N PHE A 102 -21.21 23.22 -31.83
CA PHE A 102 -20.34 23.47 -30.69
C PHE A 102 -20.72 24.81 -30.06
N ASP A 103 -20.67 24.87 -28.74
CA ASP A 103 -20.88 26.11 -27.99
C ASP A 103 -19.63 27.01 -28.07
N LEU A 104 -18.46 26.43 -28.33
CA LEU A 104 -17.18 27.12 -28.43
C LEU A 104 -16.16 26.27 -29.20
N ILE A 105 -15.25 26.93 -29.92
CA ILE A 105 -14.05 26.34 -30.50
C ILE A 105 -12.80 26.98 -29.89
N ILE A 106 -11.82 26.16 -29.50
CA ILE A 106 -10.48 26.62 -29.12
C ILE A 106 -9.53 26.17 -30.23
N SER A 107 -8.81 27.10 -30.85
CA SER A 107 -7.84 26.78 -31.91
C SER A 107 -6.40 26.98 -31.44
N SER A 108 -5.51 26.02 -31.71
CA SER A 108 -4.09 26.15 -31.37
C SER A 108 -3.20 26.32 -32.59
N ASP A 109 -2.26 27.26 -32.49
CA ASP A 109 -1.26 27.63 -33.51
C ASP A 109 -1.84 28.19 -34.83
N ASP A 110 -0.93 28.65 -35.69
CA ASP A 110 -1.25 29.40 -36.91
C ASP A 110 -2.10 28.62 -37.92
N ASN A 111 -1.94 27.31 -38.07
CA ASN A 111 -2.63 26.54 -39.12
C ASN A 111 -4.12 26.34 -38.80
N ALA A 112 -4.47 26.00 -37.56
CA ALA A 112 -5.85 25.89 -37.11
C ALA A 112 -6.54 27.26 -37.11
N PHE A 113 -5.85 28.31 -36.64
CA PHE A 113 -6.35 29.68 -36.70
C PHE A 113 -6.65 30.12 -38.14
N ASN A 114 -5.70 29.94 -39.05
CA ASN A 114 -5.88 30.34 -40.45
C ASN A 114 -6.97 29.53 -41.16
N PHE A 115 -7.09 28.24 -40.83
CA PHE A 115 -8.13 27.38 -41.37
C PHE A 115 -9.52 27.81 -40.91
N LEU A 116 -9.70 28.10 -39.61
CA LEU A 116 -10.96 28.62 -39.11
C LEU A 116 -11.26 30.00 -39.68
N ARG A 117 -10.29 30.91 -39.72
CA ARG A 117 -10.49 32.22 -40.36
C ARG A 117 -11.02 32.12 -41.79
N GLU A 118 -10.62 31.09 -42.54
CA GLU A 118 -11.02 30.88 -43.94
C GLU A 118 -12.36 30.12 -44.08
N TYR A 119 -12.62 29.11 -43.24
CA TYR A 119 -13.75 28.17 -43.41
C TYR A 119 -14.77 28.16 -42.26
N HIS A 120 -14.61 28.99 -41.23
CA HIS A 120 -15.46 29.00 -40.02
C HIS A 120 -16.92 29.28 -40.34
N GLN A 121 -17.22 30.29 -41.18
CA GLN A 121 -18.59 30.65 -41.54
C GLN A 121 -19.35 29.49 -42.22
N ASP A 122 -18.62 28.65 -42.96
CA ASP A 122 -19.19 27.48 -43.64
C ASP A 122 -19.31 26.26 -42.72
N LEU A 123 -18.35 26.04 -41.82
CA LEU A 123 -18.24 24.83 -41.00
C LEU A 123 -18.91 24.96 -39.63
N PHE A 124 -18.83 26.14 -39.02
CA PHE A 124 -19.22 26.43 -37.64
C PHE A 124 -19.88 27.82 -37.50
N PRO A 125 -20.96 28.10 -38.26
CA PRO A 125 -21.57 29.42 -38.32
C PRO A 125 -22.03 29.91 -36.94
N GLY A 126 -21.58 31.10 -36.55
CA GLY A 126 -21.96 31.74 -35.28
C GLY A 126 -21.37 31.09 -34.02
N THR A 127 -20.49 30.09 -34.14
CA THR A 127 -19.81 29.51 -32.98
C THR A 127 -18.60 30.36 -32.58
N PRO A 128 -18.49 30.84 -31.34
CA PRO A 128 -17.33 31.59 -30.88
C PRO A 128 -16.01 30.80 -30.98
N VAL A 129 -14.92 31.49 -31.32
CA VAL A 129 -13.57 30.94 -31.44
C VAL A 129 -12.61 31.66 -30.48
N VAL A 130 -11.89 30.89 -29.67
CA VAL A 130 -10.76 31.37 -28.87
C VAL A 130 -9.47 30.80 -29.45
N PHE A 131 -8.64 31.64 -30.05
CA PHE A 131 -7.34 31.20 -30.58
C PHE A 131 -6.21 31.36 -29.57
N CYS A 132 -5.21 30.49 -29.66
CA CYS A 132 -3.97 30.56 -28.89
C CYS A 132 -2.80 30.01 -29.71
N GLY A 133 -1.57 30.38 -29.35
CA GLY A 133 -0.37 29.93 -30.08
C GLY A 133 -0.15 30.62 -31.44
N VAL A 134 -0.89 31.69 -31.73
CA VAL A 134 -0.86 32.37 -33.03
C VAL A 134 0.28 33.39 -33.04
N ASN A 135 1.24 33.26 -33.94
CA ASN A 135 2.42 34.14 -34.03
C ASN A 135 2.15 35.42 -34.85
N ASN A 136 0.96 35.54 -35.44
CA ASN A 136 0.61 36.63 -36.35
C ASN A 136 0.09 37.88 -35.60
N LEU A 137 0.94 38.90 -35.45
CA LEU A 137 0.58 40.18 -34.81
C LEU A 137 -0.57 40.95 -35.49
N LYS A 138 -0.87 40.64 -36.76
CA LYS A 138 -2.01 41.22 -37.47
C LYS A 138 -3.32 40.48 -37.22
N ALA A 139 -3.30 39.36 -36.49
CA ALA A 139 -4.50 38.56 -36.20
C ALA A 139 -5.71 39.38 -35.72
N PRO A 140 -5.59 40.38 -34.83
CA PRO A 140 -6.74 41.18 -34.38
C PRO A 140 -7.46 41.93 -35.51
N THR A 141 -6.76 42.25 -36.60
CA THR A 141 -7.32 42.96 -37.76
C THR A 141 -7.82 42.03 -38.86
N LEU A 142 -7.61 40.71 -38.73
CA LEU A 142 -7.88 39.72 -39.76
C LEU A 142 -9.13 38.87 -39.47
N ILE A 143 -9.82 39.12 -38.36
CA ILE A 143 -10.90 38.31 -37.81
C ILE A 143 -12.13 39.16 -37.48
N ASP A 144 -13.30 38.53 -37.41
CA ASP A 144 -14.52 39.18 -36.92
C ASP A 144 -14.48 39.25 -35.37
N PRO A 145 -14.50 40.46 -34.76
CA PRO A 145 -14.47 40.60 -33.30
C PRO A 145 -15.75 40.09 -32.60
N GLU A 146 -16.84 39.85 -33.33
CA GLU A 146 -18.06 39.26 -32.76
C GLU A 146 -17.94 37.73 -32.59
N GLU A 147 -17.01 37.09 -33.28
CA GLU A 147 -16.85 35.62 -33.28
C GLU A 147 -15.49 35.14 -32.80
N PHE A 148 -14.43 35.93 -33.00
CA PHE A 148 -13.07 35.54 -32.64
C PHE A 148 -12.50 36.42 -31.53
N THR A 149 -11.94 35.78 -30.52
CA THR A 149 -11.02 36.38 -29.55
C THR A 149 -9.87 35.42 -29.30
N GLY A 150 -8.87 35.81 -28.52
CA GLY A 150 -7.76 34.91 -28.24
C GLY A 150 -6.49 35.60 -27.76
N ILE A 151 -5.39 34.88 -27.91
CA ILE A 151 -4.08 35.26 -27.40
C ILE A 151 -3.06 35.11 -28.53
N ILE A 152 -2.26 36.16 -28.72
CA ILE A 152 -1.12 36.13 -29.63
C ILE A 152 0.11 35.58 -28.90
N GLU A 153 0.83 34.67 -29.55
CA GLU A 153 2.10 34.13 -29.08
C GLU A 153 3.21 35.16 -29.26
N LEU A 154 3.51 35.86 -28.16
CA LEU A 154 4.61 36.81 -28.07
C LEU A 154 5.67 36.29 -27.11
N GLN A 155 6.93 36.40 -27.50
CA GLN A 155 8.08 35.94 -26.71
C GLN A 155 8.71 37.10 -25.94
N SER A 156 9.04 36.87 -24.68
CA SER A 156 9.68 37.85 -23.78
C SER A 156 11.21 37.72 -23.78
N ILE A 157 11.81 37.87 -24.96
CA ILE A 157 13.27 37.71 -25.15
C ILE A 157 14.02 38.79 -24.38
N LYS A 158 13.54 40.04 -24.44
CA LYS A 158 14.16 41.18 -23.76
C LYS A 158 14.22 40.95 -22.24
N GLU A 159 13.10 40.56 -21.65
CA GLU A 159 12.96 40.32 -20.21
C GLU A 159 13.89 39.19 -19.75
N THR A 160 14.06 38.15 -20.56
CA THR A 160 15.00 37.06 -20.27
C THR A 160 16.44 37.57 -20.27
N ILE A 161 16.82 38.43 -21.23
CA ILE A 161 18.15 39.07 -21.25
C ILE A 161 18.34 39.97 -20.03
N ASP A 162 17.35 40.82 -19.70
CA ASP A 162 17.39 41.69 -18.52
C ASP A 162 17.60 40.90 -17.23
N ILE A 163 16.91 39.76 -17.08
CA ILE A 163 17.08 38.83 -15.95
C ILE A 163 18.50 38.27 -15.91
N GLY A 164 19.01 37.77 -17.05
CA GLY A 164 20.35 37.21 -17.14
C GLY A 164 21.43 38.23 -16.75
N LEU A 165 21.33 39.46 -17.26
CA LEU A 165 22.25 40.55 -16.94
C LEU A 165 22.12 41.03 -15.49
N LYS A 166 20.92 40.98 -14.90
CA LYS A 166 20.73 41.32 -13.48
C LYS A 166 21.36 40.28 -12.54
N LEU A 167 21.27 39.01 -12.92
CA LEU A 167 21.86 37.90 -12.15
C LEU A 167 23.38 37.80 -12.36
N HIS A 168 23.88 38.25 -13.52
CA HIS A 168 25.29 38.26 -13.90
C HIS A 168 25.71 39.66 -14.39
N PRO A 169 25.85 40.66 -13.48
CA PRO A 169 26.15 42.04 -13.84
C PRO A 169 27.51 42.26 -14.49
N GLU A 170 28.43 41.29 -14.40
CA GLU A 170 29.75 41.25 -15.03
C GLU A 170 29.72 40.87 -16.52
N THR A 171 28.54 40.59 -17.08
CA THR A 171 28.41 40.11 -18.46
C THR A 171 28.81 41.20 -19.47
N GLU A 172 29.76 40.89 -20.35
CA GLU A 172 30.16 41.72 -21.51
C GLU A 172 29.79 41.06 -22.85
N GLN A 173 29.38 39.78 -22.84
CA GLN A 173 29.02 39.02 -24.05
C GLN A 173 27.83 38.08 -23.81
N ILE A 174 26.93 38.00 -24.80
CA ILE A 174 25.85 37.01 -24.87
C ILE A 174 26.02 36.15 -26.11
N VAL A 175 26.09 34.83 -25.90
CA VAL A 175 26.15 33.83 -26.96
C VAL A 175 24.77 33.22 -27.18
N PHE A 176 24.25 33.34 -28.39
CA PHE A 176 22.94 32.82 -28.79
C PHE A 176 23.09 31.54 -29.58
N VAL A 177 22.41 30.47 -29.17
CA VAL A 177 22.36 29.19 -29.92
C VAL A 177 21.05 29.13 -30.70
N VAL A 178 21.10 29.42 -32.00
CA VAL A 178 19.93 29.59 -32.88
C VAL A 178 20.23 29.10 -34.30
N ASP A 179 19.55 28.04 -34.74
CA ASP A 179 19.60 27.48 -36.09
C ASP A 179 19.04 28.43 -37.17
N ASN A 180 19.23 28.11 -38.47
CA ASN A 180 18.69 28.91 -39.57
C ASN A 180 17.38 28.31 -40.12
N THR A 181 16.64 27.55 -39.33
CA THR A 181 15.29 27.13 -39.74
C THR A 181 14.38 28.36 -39.87
N PRO A 182 13.24 28.29 -40.57
CA PRO A 182 12.30 29.43 -40.63
C PRO A 182 11.92 29.97 -39.25
N THR A 183 11.79 29.09 -38.26
CA THR A 183 11.56 29.46 -36.86
C THR A 183 12.78 30.15 -36.23
N GLY A 184 13.98 29.62 -36.48
CA GLY A 184 15.24 30.19 -36.01
C GLY A 184 15.54 31.58 -36.59
N GLU A 185 15.27 31.79 -37.88
CA GLU A 185 15.41 33.08 -38.54
C GLU A 185 14.40 34.12 -38.05
N TYR A 186 13.15 33.71 -37.80
CA TYR A 186 12.16 34.59 -37.17
C TYR A 186 12.60 35.03 -35.78
N LEU A 187 13.05 34.06 -34.95
CA LEU A 187 13.59 34.33 -33.63
C LEU A 187 14.81 35.25 -33.70
N TRP A 188 15.74 34.98 -34.62
CA TRP A 188 16.94 35.78 -34.79
C TRP A 188 16.61 37.23 -35.13
N GLY A 189 15.61 37.46 -36.00
CA GLY A 189 15.09 38.80 -36.26
C GLY A 189 14.56 39.51 -35.00
N GLN A 190 13.83 38.79 -34.14
CA GLN A 190 13.34 39.33 -32.87
C GLN A 190 14.48 39.61 -31.88
N ILE A 191 15.48 38.74 -31.80
CA ILE A 191 16.69 38.96 -30.99
C ILE A 191 17.40 40.23 -31.47
N GLN A 192 17.65 40.37 -32.77
CA GLN A 192 18.34 41.53 -33.33
C GLN A 192 17.57 42.84 -33.08
N GLU A 193 16.25 42.83 -33.14
CA GLU A 193 15.42 44.01 -32.85
C GLU A 193 15.50 44.42 -31.38
N ASN A 194 15.38 43.45 -30.47
CA ASN A 194 15.45 43.69 -29.02
C ASN A 194 16.88 43.95 -28.53
N PHE A 195 17.91 43.48 -29.24
CA PHE A 195 19.30 43.66 -28.82
C PHE A 195 19.80 45.10 -29.01
N LYS A 196 19.11 45.92 -29.82
CA LYS A 196 19.46 47.33 -30.04
C LYS A 196 19.51 48.17 -28.78
N TYR A 197 18.87 47.71 -27.70
CA TYR A 197 18.83 48.40 -26.41
C TYR A 197 20.05 48.08 -25.51
N TYR A 198 20.98 47.21 -25.95
CA TYR A 198 22.18 46.82 -25.20
C TYR A 198 23.44 47.23 -25.99
N GLU A 199 23.88 48.48 -25.84
CA GLU A 199 25.02 49.03 -26.59
C GLU A 199 26.39 48.52 -26.10
N ASP A 200 26.49 48.13 -24.83
CA ASP A 200 27.75 47.73 -24.18
C ASP A 200 27.98 46.20 -24.14
N ILE A 201 27.08 45.40 -24.74
CA ILE A 201 27.13 43.93 -24.69
C ILE A 201 27.41 43.37 -26.09
N ARG A 202 28.39 42.47 -26.20
CA ARG A 202 28.70 41.80 -27.48
C ARG A 202 27.72 40.65 -27.74
N MET A 203 27.25 40.53 -28.97
CA MET A 203 26.36 39.44 -29.40
C MET A 203 27.10 38.47 -30.33
N THR A 204 26.96 37.16 -30.10
CA THR A 204 27.48 36.11 -30.99
C THR A 204 26.39 35.09 -31.29
N ARG A 205 26.19 34.72 -32.56
CA ARG A 205 25.30 33.62 -32.97
C ARG A 205 26.12 32.36 -33.20
N LEU A 206 25.69 31.25 -32.59
CA LEU A 206 26.09 29.90 -32.96
C LEU A 206 24.90 29.26 -33.69
N ASP A 207 25.09 28.97 -34.97
CA ASP A 207 24.04 28.49 -35.88
C ASP A 207 24.42 27.17 -36.55
N GLU A 208 23.59 26.73 -37.50
CA GLU A 208 23.74 25.44 -38.21
C GLU A 208 25.02 25.33 -39.06
N SER A 209 25.85 26.38 -39.16
CA SER A 209 27.18 26.27 -39.78
C SER A 209 28.15 25.41 -38.95
N LEU A 210 27.83 25.15 -37.69
CA LEU A 210 28.57 24.30 -36.76
C LEU A 210 27.88 22.93 -36.60
N SER A 211 28.62 21.89 -36.20
CA SER A 211 27.98 20.69 -35.64
C SER A 211 27.69 20.87 -34.16
N LEU A 212 26.80 20.06 -33.57
CA LEU A 212 26.52 20.16 -32.14
C LEU A 212 27.79 19.97 -31.29
N GLU A 213 28.68 19.08 -31.70
CA GLU A 213 29.97 18.85 -31.00
C GLU A 213 30.88 20.09 -31.05
N GLN A 214 30.81 20.86 -32.15
CA GLN A 214 31.54 22.12 -32.25
C GLN A 214 30.91 23.21 -31.39
N ILE A 215 29.57 23.26 -31.32
CA ILE A 215 28.88 24.18 -30.40
C ILE A 215 29.24 23.83 -28.96
N GLU A 216 29.25 22.55 -28.57
CA GLU A 216 29.70 22.07 -27.26
C GLU A 216 31.14 22.52 -26.96
N GLU A 217 32.04 22.41 -27.94
CA GLU A 217 33.42 22.88 -27.82
C GLU A 217 33.51 24.39 -27.62
N GLU A 218 32.75 25.18 -28.37
CA GLU A 218 32.70 26.65 -28.24
C GLU A 218 32.13 27.08 -26.87
N VAL A 219 31.01 26.50 -26.42
CA VAL A 219 30.40 26.87 -25.13
C VAL A 219 31.22 26.42 -23.92
N SER A 220 32.07 25.40 -24.07
CA SER A 220 32.99 24.95 -23.01
C SER A 220 34.16 25.92 -22.77
N LYS A 221 34.46 26.80 -23.73
CA LYS A 221 35.61 27.73 -23.70
C LYS A 221 35.23 29.17 -23.36
N LEU A 222 33.96 29.42 -23.01
CA LEU A 222 33.46 30.78 -22.75
C LEU A 222 34.07 31.41 -21.49
N SER A 223 34.42 32.69 -21.59
CA SER A 223 34.97 33.51 -20.51
C SER A 223 33.95 33.85 -19.43
N ASP A 224 34.42 34.29 -18.25
CA ASP A 224 33.59 34.55 -17.06
C ASP A 224 32.55 35.66 -17.26
N ASP A 225 32.77 36.54 -18.23
CA ASP A 225 31.91 37.67 -18.63
C ASP A 225 30.82 37.27 -19.65
N THR A 226 30.56 35.97 -19.85
CA THR A 226 29.65 35.49 -20.88
C THR A 226 28.47 34.71 -20.30
N ILE A 227 27.27 34.97 -20.81
CA ILE A 227 26.09 34.11 -20.61
C ILE A 227 25.63 33.53 -21.94
N VAL A 228 24.98 32.36 -21.88
CA VAL A 228 24.44 31.68 -23.07
C VAL A 228 22.93 31.83 -23.10
N LEU A 229 22.35 32.10 -24.26
CA LEU A 229 20.90 32.12 -24.46
C LEU A 229 20.53 31.10 -25.54
N PHE A 230 19.87 30.03 -25.12
CA PHE A 230 19.46 28.95 -25.99
C PHE A 230 18.11 29.25 -26.63
N GLY A 231 18.03 29.11 -27.96
CA GLY A 231 16.79 29.26 -28.70
C GLY A 231 16.28 28.01 -29.35
N THR A 232 16.64 27.81 -30.61
CA THR A 232 16.29 26.60 -31.35
C THR A 232 17.54 26.05 -32.02
N TYR A 233 17.72 24.75 -31.93
CA TYR A 233 18.80 24.07 -32.66
C TYR A 233 18.36 22.65 -33.01
N ASN A 234 17.63 22.54 -34.11
CA ASN A 234 17.04 21.26 -34.53
C ASN A 234 17.83 20.58 -35.64
N HIS A 235 18.69 21.31 -36.33
CA HIS A 235 19.53 20.78 -37.41
C HIS A 235 20.96 21.30 -37.26
N ASP A 236 21.94 20.48 -37.64
CA ASP A 236 23.33 20.88 -37.73
C ASP A 236 23.86 20.93 -39.18
N LYS A 237 25.13 21.31 -39.34
CA LYS A 237 25.80 21.35 -40.65
C LYS A 237 25.83 20.01 -41.40
N SER A 238 25.63 18.89 -40.71
CA SER A 238 25.59 17.54 -41.29
C SER A 238 24.19 17.12 -41.75
N GLY A 239 23.17 17.94 -41.46
CA GLY A 239 21.77 17.62 -41.70
C GLY A 239 21.16 16.69 -40.65
N ARG A 240 21.87 16.42 -39.55
CA ARG A 240 21.35 15.62 -38.43
C ARG A 240 20.24 16.40 -37.75
N TYR A 241 19.11 15.73 -37.55
CA TYR A 241 17.98 16.29 -36.79
C TYR A 241 18.12 15.95 -35.30
N TYR A 242 17.92 16.95 -34.44
CA TYR A 242 17.87 16.82 -32.99
C TYR A 242 16.44 17.04 -32.52
N ALA A 243 15.88 16.06 -31.82
CA ALA A 243 14.51 16.13 -31.35
C ALA A 243 14.48 16.62 -29.89
N TYR A 244 13.50 17.47 -29.55
CA TYR A 244 13.08 17.76 -28.17
C TYR A 244 14.20 18.03 -27.16
N GLY A 245 14.77 19.23 -27.17
CA GLY A 245 15.69 19.67 -26.12
C GLY A 245 17.02 18.89 -26.04
N GLU A 246 17.24 17.87 -26.89
CA GLU A 246 18.48 17.09 -26.98
C GLU A 246 19.69 18.00 -27.19
N ALA A 247 19.58 18.95 -28.14
CA ALA A 247 20.62 19.95 -28.36
C ALA A 247 20.81 20.86 -27.13
N ALA A 248 19.74 21.28 -26.45
CA ALA A 248 19.83 22.10 -25.25
C ALA A 248 20.55 21.37 -24.10
N LEU A 249 20.29 20.08 -23.92
CA LEU A 249 20.94 19.25 -22.91
C LEU A 249 22.44 19.10 -23.15
N CYS A 250 22.83 18.81 -24.40
CA CYS A 250 24.23 18.76 -24.81
C CYS A 250 24.94 20.09 -24.55
N VAL A 251 24.34 21.20 -25.03
CA VAL A 251 24.90 22.54 -24.86
C VAL A 251 25.00 22.93 -23.38
N SER A 252 23.97 22.69 -22.55
CA SER A 252 24.01 22.97 -21.11
C SER A 252 25.04 22.10 -20.36
N GLY A 253 25.18 20.85 -20.77
CA GLY A 253 26.15 19.92 -20.21
C GLY A 253 27.59 20.36 -20.45
N ALA A 254 27.87 20.83 -21.67
CA ALA A 254 29.20 21.32 -22.07
C ALA A 254 29.48 22.77 -21.66
N SER A 255 28.45 23.60 -21.48
CA SER A 255 28.62 25.03 -21.21
C SER A 255 29.35 25.28 -19.88
N ALA A 256 30.41 26.08 -19.96
CA ALA A 256 31.11 26.61 -18.79
C ALA A 256 30.36 27.78 -18.12
N ARG A 257 29.25 28.23 -18.73
CA ARG A 257 28.49 29.42 -18.32
C ARG A 257 27.00 29.16 -18.17
N PRO A 258 26.30 29.95 -17.33
CA PRO A 258 24.87 29.84 -17.15
C PRO A 258 24.13 30.03 -18.49
N MET A 259 23.24 29.09 -18.79
CA MET A 259 22.44 29.09 -20.00
C MET A 259 21.02 29.49 -19.68
N TYR A 260 20.51 30.56 -20.29
CA TYR A 260 19.13 31.02 -20.19
C TYR A 260 18.37 30.62 -21.46
N GLY A 261 17.04 30.72 -21.41
CA GLY A 261 16.21 30.47 -22.58
C GLY A 261 14.89 31.23 -22.47
N TYR A 262 14.09 31.19 -23.53
CA TYR A 262 12.79 31.86 -23.57
C TYR A 262 11.63 30.87 -23.64
N SER A 263 11.87 29.56 -23.83
CA SER A 263 10.83 28.54 -23.88
C SER A 263 10.84 27.64 -22.64
N ALA A 264 9.67 27.41 -22.04
CA ALA A 264 9.50 26.46 -20.95
C ALA A 264 9.80 25.01 -21.37
N GLN A 265 9.78 24.72 -22.68
CA GLN A 265 10.09 23.39 -23.20
C GLN A 265 11.56 22.97 -22.98
N VAL A 266 12.48 23.94 -22.97
CA VAL A 266 13.91 23.66 -22.77
C VAL A 266 14.35 23.72 -21.30
N LEU A 267 13.45 24.13 -20.40
CA LEU A 267 13.71 24.20 -18.95
C LEU A 267 14.21 22.88 -18.35
N PRO A 268 13.61 21.72 -18.65
CA PRO A 268 14.10 20.42 -18.15
C PRO A 268 15.48 20.01 -18.69
N TYR A 269 15.98 20.69 -19.72
CA TYR A 269 17.21 20.35 -20.43
C TYR A 269 18.40 21.24 -20.04
N GLY A 270 18.33 21.86 -18.86
CA GLY A 270 19.49 22.46 -18.22
C GLY A 270 19.68 23.96 -18.44
N ILE A 271 18.65 24.70 -18.87
CA ILE A 271 18.69 26.17 -18.70
C ILE A 271 18.48 26.55 -17.23
N VAL A 272 19.09 27.64 -16.79
CA VAL A 272 18.88 28.30 -15.49
C VAL A 272 17.42 28.73 -15.35
N GLY A 273 16.86 29.31 -16.41
CA GLY A 273 15.53 29.86 -16.40
C GLY A 273 15.39 31.04 -17.36
N GLY A 274 14.36 31.83 -17.13
CA GLY A 274 14.06 33.03 -17.92
C GLY A 274 12.61 33.47 -17.76
N LYS A 275 12.20 34.45 -18.59
CA LYS A 275 10.78 34.79 -18.75
C LYS A 275 10.21 33.89 -19.85
N LEU A 276 9.82 32.68 -19.44
CA LEU A 276 9.54 31.58 -20.36
C LEU A 276 8.10 31.60 -20.88
N PHE A 277 7.94 31.36 -22.17
CA PHE A 277 6.63 31.06 -22.78
C PHE A 277 6.41 29.54 -22.84
N GLY A 278 5.16 29.08 -22.80
CA GLY A 278 4.86 27.64 -22.89
C GLY A 278 3.40 27.35 -23.22
N GLY A 279 3.18 26.31 -24.04
CA GLY A 279 1.86 25.92 -24.52
C GLY A 279 0.84 25.69 -23.41
N PHE A 280 1.25 25.18 -22.24
CA PHE A 280 0.37 24.98 -21.10
C PHE A 280 -0.33 26.27 -20.63
N TYR A 281 0.42 27.37 -20.51
CA TYR A 281 -0.13 28.64 -20.06
C TYR A 281 -1.06 29.28 -21.10
N HIS A 282 -0.70 29.17 -22.39
CA HIS A 282 -1.57 29.58 -23.48
C HIS A 282 -2.90 28.81 -23.44
N GLY A 283 -2.84 27.49 -23.23
CA GLY A 283 -4.04 26.67 -23.03
C GLY A 283 -4.87 27.12 -21.84
N GLN A 284 -4.24 27.45 -20.70
CA GLN A 284 -4.96 27.94 -19.51
C GLN A 284 -5.65 29.28 -19.75
N VAL A 285 -4.96 30.25 -20.35
CA VAL A 285 -5.54 31.58 -20.58
C VAL A 285 -6.64 31.50 -21.64
N ALA A 286 -6.44 30.70 -22.70
CA ALA A 286 -7.47 30.44 -23.71
C ALA A 286 -8.70 29.79 -23.07
N ALA A 287 -8.51 28.82 -22.16
CA ALA A 287 -9.59 28.21 -21.42
C ALA A 287 -10.27 29.14 -20.41
N LYS A 288 -9.56 30.12 -19.83
CA LYS A 288 -10.18 31.17 -19.00
C LYS A 288 -11.07 32.09 -19.83
N MET A 289 -10.63 32.46 -21.03
CA MET A 289 -11.44 33.24 -21.99
C MET A 289 -12.64 32.42 -22.47
N ALA A 290 -12.42 31.14 -22.81
CA ALA A 290 -13.47 30.18 -23.12
C ALA A 290 -14.54 30.11 -22.03
N LYS A 291 -14.13 30.02 -20.77
CA LYS A 291 -15.05 29.95 -19.62
C LYS A 291 -15.91 31.21 -19.49
N ARG A 292 -15.36 32.39 -19.80
CA ARG A 292 -16.14 33.66 -19.83
C ARG A 292 -17.22 33.62 -20.92
N ILE A 293 -16.88 33.13 -22.11
CA ILE A 293 -17.83 32.98 -23.22
C ILE A 293 -18.91 31.95 -22.87
N LEU A 294 -18.52 30.79 -22.32
CA LEU A 294 -19.46 29.74 -21.88
C LEU A 294 -20.39 30.21 -20.75
N ALA A 295 -19.95 31.19 -19.94
CA ALA A 295 -20.76 31.85 -18.91
C ALA A 295 -21.69 32.95 -19.46
N GLY A 296 -21.68 33.21 -20.78
CA GLY A 296 -22.57 34.14 -21.46
C GLY A 296 -22.01 35.53 -21.75
N GLU A 297 -20.71 35.76 -21.53
CA GLU A 297 -20.05 37.02 -21.94
C GLU A 297 -19.87 37.07 -23.46
N ALA A 298 -20.19 38.20 -24.10
CA ALA A 298 -20.05 38.35 -25.54
C ALA A 298 -18.58 38.39 -25.97
N VAL A 299 -18.25 37.77 -27.11
CA VAL A 299 -16.86 37.66 -27.59
C VAL A 299 -16.20 39.03 -27.77
N ARG A 300 -16.93 39.99 -28.32
CA ARG A 300 -16.46 41.37 -28.54
C ARG A 300 -16.03 42.10 -27.27
N ASP A 301 -16.56 41.71 -26.11
CA ASP A 301 -16.25 42.30 -24.81
C ASP A 301 -14.99 41.67 -24.19
N ILE A 302 -14.47 40.61 -24.81
CA ILE A 302 -13.25 39.92 -24.42
C ILE A 302 -12.14 40.33 -25.40
N PRO A 303 -11.21 41.22 -25.01
CA PRO A 303 -10.18 41.70 -25.92
C PRO A 303 -9.17 40.61 -26.26
N VAL A 304 -8.64 40.67 -27.49
CA VAL A 304 -7.48 39.85 -27.87
C VAL A 304 -6.28 40.24 -27.02
N ILE A 305 -5.71 39.26 -26.34
CA ILE A 305 -4.53 39.46 -25.50
C ILE A 305 -3.30 39.54 -26.40
N THR A 306 -2.66 40.71 -26.37
CA THR A 306 -1.43 41.02 -27.11
C THR A 306 -0.23 41.22 -26.18
N GLU A 307 -0.37 40.84 -24.92
CA GLU A 307 0.72 40.82 -23.95
C GLU A 307 1.36 39.43 -23.92
N PRO A 308 2.71 39.32 -23.88
CA PRO A 308 3.40 38.04 -23.77
C PRO A 308 2.93 37.22 -22.57
N GLN A 309 2.27 36.08 -22.82
CA GLN A 309 1.83 35.17 -21.75
C GLN A 309 3.01 34.29 -21.32
N THR A 310 3.89 34.91 -20.53
CA THR A 310 5.15 34.34 -20.07
C THR A 310 5.21 34.28 -18.55
N GLN A 311 5.96 33.32 -18.02
CA GLN A 311 6.16 33.17 -16.60
C GLN A 311 7.65 33.19 -16.29
N ASN A 312 8.00 33.90 -15.22
CA ASN A 312 9.34 33.80 -14.65
C ASN A 312 9.50 32.38 -14.10
N MET A 313 10.37 31.58 -14.70
CA MET A 313 10.58 30.18 -14.33
C MET A 313 12.06 29.87 -14.25
N PHE A 314 12.46 29.20 -13.17
CA PHE A 314 13.86 28.88 -12.89
C PHE A 314 14.01 27.46 -12.36
N ASP A 315 15.06 26.77 -12.81
CA ASP A 315 15.38 25.42 -12.37
C ASP A 315 16.25 25.47 -11.10
N TYR A 316 15.76 24.88 -10.01
CA TYR A 316 16.44 24.87 -8.72
C TYR A 316 17.84 24.25 -8.78
N ASN A 317 18.05 23.18 -9.55
CA ASN A 317 19.35 22.52 -9.66
C ASN A 317 20.35 23.40 -10.40
N GLN A 318 19.91 24.08 -11.46
CA GLN A 318 20.77 25.05 -12.16
C GLN A 318 21.04 26.29 -11.30
N MET A 319 20.06 26.77 -10.53
CA MET A 319 20.29 27.85 -9.57
C MET A 319 21.37 27.46 -8.54
N GLN A 320 21.35 26.23 -8.02
CA GLN A 320 22.41 25.74 -7.14
C GLN A 320 23.76 25.63 -7.87
N ARG A 321 23.78 25.12 -9.11
CA ARG A 321 24.99 24.97 -9.93
C ARG A 321 25.71 26.31 -10.15
N TRP A 322 24.95 27.38 -10.36
CA TRP A 322 25.48 28.71 -10.67
C TRP A 322 25.45 29.69 -9.49
N GLY A 323 25.10 29.23 -8.29
CA GLY A 323 25.12 30.05 -7.08
C GLY A 323 24.06 31.15 -7.00
N ILE A 324 22.94 31.00 -7.70
CA ILE A 324 21.85 31.97 -7.77
C ILE A 324 20.88 31.79 -6.59
N LYS A 325 20.58 32.86 -5.84
CA LYS A 325 19.65 32.81 -4.71
C LYS A 325 18.22 33.16 -5.14
N GLU A 326 17.23 32.57 -4.46
CA GLU A 326 15.81 32.86 -4.72
C GLU A 326 15.45 34.34 -4.50
N SER A 327 16.15 35.03 -3.58
CA SER A 327 15.96 36.46 -3.30
C SER A 327 16.34 37.38 -4.45
N ASP A 328 17.16 36.89 -5.39
CA ASP A 328 17.69 37.69 -6.48
C ASP A 328 16.78 37.61 -7.72
N LEU A 329 15.81 36.68 -7.70
CA LEU A 329 14.82 36.46 -8.74
C LEU A 329 13.63 37.44 -8.65
N PRO A 330 12.88 37.65 -9.74
CA PRO A 330 11.59 38.36 -9.71
C PRO A 330 10.58 37.75 -8.71
N GLU A 331 9.72 38.56 -8.09
CA GLU A 331 8.76 38.10 -7.07
C GLU A 331 7.74 37.06 -7.58
N ASP A 332 7.41 37.08 -8.87
CA ASP A 332 6.48 36.16 -9.54
C ASP A 332 7.16 34.90 -10.10
N SER A 333 8.39 34.59 -9.65
CA SER A 333 9.18 33.46 -10.14
C SER A 333 8.67 32.11 -9.62
N ILE A 334 8.41 31.19 -10.55
CA ILE A 334 8.18 29.78 -10.25
C ILE A 334 9.53 29.06 -10.25
N ILE A 335 9.83 28.38 -9.15
CA ILE A 335 11.02 27.54 -9.03
C ILE A 335 10.61 26.09 -9.23
N VAL A 336 11.12 25.48 -10.30
CA VAL A 336 10.91 24.06 -10.62
C VAL A 336 12.05 23.21 -10.03
N ASN A 337 11.80 21.93 -9.78
CA ASN A 337 12.78 20.98 -9.21
C ASN A 337 13.28 21.34 -7.79
N LYS A 338 12.56 22.17 -7.03
CA LYS A 338 12.83 22.44 -5.61
C LYS A 338 12.38 21.26 -4.74
N PRO A 339 13.23 20.72 -3.84
CA PRO A 339 12.84 19.64 -2.95
C PRO A 339 11.75 20.09 -1.96
N TYR A 340 10.69 19.29 -1.79
CA TYR A 340 9.57 19.61 -0.91
C TYR A 340 9.94 19.51 0.58
N SER A 341 9.54 20.51 1.37
CA SER A 341 9.56 20.44 2.83
C SER A 341 8.21 19.93 3.36
N VAL A 342 8.24 18.87 4.17
CA VAL A 342 7.04 18.26 4.82
C VAL A 342 6.23 19.29 5.61
N TYR A 343 6.89 20.32 6.15
CA TYR A 343 6.26 21.38 6.93
C TYR A 343 5.42 22.35 6.08
N GLU A 344 5.89 22.73 4.89
CA GLU A 344 5.19 23.72 4.05
C GLU A 344 3.87 23.18 3.50
N VAL A 345 3.87 21.92 3.07
CA VAL A 345 2.67 21.27 2.53
C VAL A 345 1.59 21.09 3.60
N ASN A 346 1.97 20.87 4.86
CA ASN A 346 1.05 20.47 5.93
C ASN A 346 0.84 21.53 7.02
N LYS A 347 1.20 22.79 6.78
CA LYS A 347 1.16 23.87 7.79
C LYS A 347 -0.22 24.03 8.42
N GLY A 348 -1.30 23.98 7.63
CA GLY A 348 -2.68 24.08 8.12
C GLY A 348 -3.06 22.92 9.06
N LEU A 349 -2.73 21.69 8.67
CA LEU A 349 -2.95 20.49 9.48
C LEU A 349 -2.19 20.54 10.80
N ILE A 350 -0.90 20.91 10.77
CA ILE A 350 -0.05 21.01 11.97
C ILE A 350 -0.62 22.05 12.95
N TRP A 351 -0.96 23.25 12.49
CA TRP A 351 -1.52 24.29 13.36
C TRP A 351 -2.93 23.93 13.88
N SER A 352 -3.75 23.29 13.04
CA SER A 352 -5.07 22.83 13.47
C SER A 352 -4.99 21.77 14.58
N ALA A 353 -4.01 20.85 14.51
CA ALA A 353 -3.77 19.84 15.53
C ALA A 353 -3.31 20.47 16.85
N ILE A 354 -2.41 21.46 16.80
CA ILE A 354 -1.93 22.16 18.00
C ILE A 354 -3.08 22.89 18.71
N VAL A 355 -3.91 23.63 17.97
CA VAL A 355 -5.07 24.33 18.53
C VAL A 355 -6.07 23.35 19.13
N PHE A 356 -6.31 22.23 18.45
CA PHE A 356 -7.19 21.19 18.96
C PHE A 356 -6.69 20.59 20.28
N ILE A 357 -5.39 20.28 20.37
CA ILE A 357 -4.77 19.76 21.60
C ILE A 357 -4.90 20.78 22.74
N LEU A 358 -4.61 22.05 22.50
CA LEU A 358 -4.74 23.11 23.53
C LEU A 358 -6.19 23.28 24.01
N PHE A 359 -7.16 23.20 23.09
CA PHE A 359 -8.57 23.26 23.44
C PHE A 359 -9.00 22.05 24.29
N GLN A 360 -8.57 20.84 23.92
CA GLN A 360 -8.83 19.63 24.70
C GLN A 360 -8.26 19.74 26.12
N VAL A 361 -7.03 20.23 26.28
CA VAL A 361 -6.41 20.45 27.59
C VAL A 361 -7.23 21.42 28.44
N LEU A 362 -7.72 22.52 27.87
CA LEU A 362 -8.49 23.52 28.60
C LEU A 362 -9.87 22.99 29.03
N VAL A 363 -10.53 22.20 28.18
CA VAL A 363 -11.78 21.51 28.52
C VAL A 363 -11.56 20.48 29.63
N ILE A 364 -10.47 19.71 29.56
CA ILE A 364 -10.11 18.74 30.60
C ILE A 364 -9.93 19.45 31.95
N ILE A 365 -9.18 20.55 32.00
CA ILE A 365 -8.97 21.34 33.23
C ILE A 365 -10.31 21.85 33.79
N ALA A 366 -11.18 22.39 32.95
CA ALA A 366 -12.48 22.90 33.40
C ALA A 366 -13.38 21.78 33.98
N LEU A 367 -13.38 20.60 33.37
CA LEU A 367 -14.14 19.44 33.85
C LEU A 367 -13.59 18.90 35.17
N LEU A 368 -12.26 18.90 35.35
CA LEU A 368 -11.61 18.49 36.60
C LEU A 368 -12.00 19.40 37.77
N VAL A 369 -11.98 20.72 37.57
CA VAL A 369 -12.38 21.69 38.61
C VAL A 369 -13.86 21.54 38.99
N ASN A 370 -14.74 21.32 38.00
CA ASN A 370 -16.17 21.12 38.26
C ASN A 370 -16.44 19.83 39.05
N ARG A 371 -15.69 18.76 38.77
CA ARG A 371 -15.86 17.46 39.45
C ARG A 371 -15.40 17.49 40.90
N SER A 372 -14.29 18.15 41.20
CA SER A 372 -13.74 18.27 42.56
C SER A 372 -14.74 18.93 43.52
N ARG A 373 -15.43 19.98 43.07
CA ARG A 373 -16.44 20.68 43.89
C ARG A 373 -17.67 19.84 44.23
N ARG A 374 -18.10 18.94 43.34
CA ARG A 374 -19.30 18.11 43.56
C ARG A 374 -19.02 16.97 44.54
N LYS A 375 -17.84 16.38 44.43
CA LYS A 375 -17.46 15.19 45.17
C LYS A 375 -17.22 15.46 46.66
N ALA A 376 -16.64 16.61 46.99
CA ALA A 376 -16.40 17.02 48.38
C ALA A 376 -17.69 17.13 49.23
N ALA A 377 -18.83 17.49 48.62
CA ALA A 377 -20.10 17.63 49.34
C ALA A 377 -20.87 16.29 49.50
N GLU A 378 -20.61 15.31 48.63
CA GLU A 378 -21.28 13.99 48.67
C GLU A 378 -20.54 13.01 49.58
N ASP A 379 -19.21 13.08 49.63
CA ASP A 379 -18.39 12.17 50.44
C ASP A 379 -18.58 12.41 51.95
N GLU A 380 -18.65 13.67 52.39
CA GLU A 380 -18.82 14.02 53.82
C GLU A 380 -20.17 13.55 54.39
N LEU A 381 -21.21 13.49 53.56
CA LEU A 381 -22.54 13.02 53.97
C LEU A 381 -22.64 11.49 54.00
N ARG A 382 -21.97 10.81 53.07
CA ARG A 382 -22.03 9.35 52.91
C ARG A 382 -21.13 8.60 53.89
N GLU A 383 -19.98 9.17 54.25
CA GLU A 383 -18.99 8.55 55.15
C GLU A 383 -19.44 8.42 56.62
N SER A 384 -20.47 9.17 57.02
CA SER A 384 -21.05 9.12 58.37
C SER A 384 -22.14 8.04 58.47
N GLU A 385 -23.01 7.90 57.45
CA GLU A 385 -24.10 6.92 57.44
C GLU A 385 -23.65 5.49 57.11
N ASP A 386 -22.82 5.32 56.06
CA ASP A 386 -22.42 3.99 55.60
C ASP A 386 -21.47 3.31 56.62
N ARG A 387 -20.69 4.10 57.39
CA ARG A 387 -19.72 3.58 58.37
C ARG A 387 -20.40 2.88 59.55
N PHE A 388 -21.47 3.44 60.09
CA PHE A 388 -22.20 2.81 61.21
C PHE A 388 -22.95 1.56 60.75
N ARG A 389 -23.61 1.62 59.59
CA ARG A 389 -24.41 0.49 59.08
C ARG A 389 -23.55 -0.67 58.60
N THR A 390 -22.43 -0.39 57.93
CA THR A 390 -21.49 -1.43 57.47
C THR A 390 -20.86 -2.13 58.66
N ILE A 391 -20.32 -1.40 59.64
CA ILE A 391 -19.69 -2.01 60.82
C ILE A 391 -20.69 -2.87 61.60
N PHE A 392 -21.97 -2.49 61.68
CA PHE A 392 -22.97 -3.28 62.41
C PHE A 392 -23.44 -4.53 61.64
N ASP A 393 -23.66 -4.42 60.32
CA ASP A 393 -24.17 -5.52 59.49
C ASP A 393 -23.08 -6.47 58.93
N SER A 394 -21.80 -6.05 58.90
CA SER A 394 -20.69 -6.86 58.37
C SER A 394 -20.00 -7.75 59.40
N ILE A 395 -20.44 -7.74 60.66
CA ILE A 395 -19.90 -8.63 61.68
C ILE A 395 -20.36 -10.06 61.36
N ASN A 396 -19.38 -10.96 61.17
CA ASN A 396 -19.60 -12.37 60.81
C ASN A 396 -20.24 -13.21 61.91
N ASP A 397 -20.28 -12.68 63.14
CA ASP A 397 -21.05 -13.24 64.24
C ASP A 397 -22.43 -12.57 64.29
N ALA A 398 -23.44 -13.31 64.73
CA ALA A 398 -24.78 -12.76 64.96
C ALA A 398 -24.74 -11.78 66.14
N VAL A 399 -25.09 -10.52 65.91
CA VAL A 399 -25.05 -9.43 66.91
C VAL A 399 -26.45 -9.00 67.30
N PHE A 400 -26.72 -8.92 68.60
CA PHE A 400 -27.97 -8.43 69.17
C PHE A 400 -27.70 -7.25 70.12
N ILE A 401 -28.61 -6.26 70.12
CA ILE A 401 -28.67 -5.19 71.11
C ILE A 401 -29.93 -5.39 71.94
N HIS A 402 -29.77 -5.57 73.24
CA HIS A 402 -30.86 -5.77 74.19
C HIS A 402 -31.08 -4.56 75.10
N ASP A 403 -32.33 -4.41 75.53
CA ASP A 403 -32.72 -3.52 76.61
C ASP A 403 -32.25 -4.08 77.96
N THR A 404 -31.71 -3.23 78.83
CA THR A 404 -31.09 -3.62 80.11
C THR A 404 -32.09 -4.05 81.17
N GLU A 405 -33.32 -3.52 81.15
CA GLU A 405 -34.35 -3.81 82.17
C GLU A 405 -35.27 -4.96 81.75
N THR A 406 -35.66 -4.99 80.47
CA THR A 406 -36.66 -5.93 79.95
C THR A 406 -36.06 -7.13 79.22
N GLY A 407 -34.79 -7.05 78.81
CA GLY A 407 -34.12 -8.07 77.99
C GLY A 407 -34.63 -8.15 76.54
N ALA A 408 -35.51 -7.22 76.12
CA ALA A 408 -36.07 -7.18 74.78
C ALA A 408 -34.98 -6.95 73.72
N ILE A 409 -35.11 -7.60 72.57
CA ILE A 409 -34.22 -7.38 71.42
C ILE A 409 -34.62 -6.06 70.75
N LEU A 410 -33.73 -5.08 70.77
CA LEU A 410 -33.95 -3.76 70.21
C LEU A 410 -33.44 -3.65 68.78
N ASN A 411 -32.33 -4.31 68.48
CA ASN A 411 -31.77 -4.33 67.13
C ASN A 411 -30.90 -5.57 66.94
N VAL A 412 -30.76 -6.03 65.69
CA VAL A 412 -29.96 -7.21 65.32
C VAL A 412 -29.27 -6.97 63.98
N ASN A 413 -28.11 -7.55 63.75
CA ASN A 413 -27.46 -7.50 62.45
C ASN A 413 -28.03 -8.55 61.47
N ASN A 414 -27.69 -8.43 60.19
CA ASN A 414 -28.20 -9.37 59.17
C ASN A 414 -27.72 -10.82 59.41
N THR A 415 -26.53 -10.99 59.98
CA THR A 415 -25.98 -12.29 60.35
C THR A 415 -26.89 -13.02 61.36
N ALA A 416 -27.43 -12.31 62.35
CA ALA A 416 -28.40 -12.87 63.30
C ALA A 416 -29.71 -13.30 62.62
N CYS A 417 -30.23 -12.49 61.69
CA CYS A 417 -31.41 -12.87 60.92
C CYS A 417 -31.19 -14.15 60.09
N GLY A 418 -30.03 -14.26 59.44
CA GLY A 418 -29.65 -15.44 58.66
C GLY A 418 -29.46 -16.68 59.54
N MET A 419 -28.75 -16.55 60.67
CA MET A 419 -28.42 -17.65 61.57
C MET A 419 -29.64 -18.31 62.20
N TYR A 420 -30.64 -17.53 62.64
CA TYR A 420 -31.85 -18.05 63.28
C TYR A 420 -33.04 -18.18 62.33
N GLY A 421 -32.93 -17.61 61.13
CA GLY A 421 -33.91 -17.67 60.03
C GLY A 421 -35.09 -16.71 60.16
N TYR A 422 -35.16 -15.92 61.23
CA TYR A 422 -36.20 -14.93 61.45
C TYR A 422 -35.80 -13.56 60.86
N THR A 423 -36.78 -12.79 60.42
CA THR A 423 -36.56 -11.39 60.02
C THR A 423 -36.22 -10.51 61.23
N ARG A 424 -35.63 -9.34 60.99
CA ARG A 424 -35.24 -8.38 62.05
C ARG A 424 -36.46 -8.00 62.90
N GLU A 425 -37.59 -7.75 62.26
CA GLU A 425 -38.85 -7.35 62.90
C GLU A 425 -39.48 -8.50 63.71
N GLU A 426 -39.31 -9.75 63.27
CA GLU A 426 -39.75 -10.93 64.02
C GLU A 426 -38.89 -11.16 65.25
N LEU A 427 -37.57 -11.02 65.14
CA LEU A 427 -36.63 -11.18 66.27
C LEU A 427 -36.89 -10.13 67.37
N GLN A 428 -37.18 -8.89 67.00
CA GLN A 428 -37.56 -7.83 67.95
C GLN A 428 -38.88 -8.12 68.68
N ARG A 429 -39.80 -8.88 68.06
CA ARG A 429 -41.11 -9.21 68.65
C ARG A 429 -41.11 -10.50 69.46
N LEU A 430 -40.40 -11.54 69.01
CA LEU A 430 -40.46 -12.90 69.57
C LEU A 430 -39.54 -13.07 70.80
N GLY A 431 -38.52 -12.23 70.94
CA GLY A 431 -37.59 -12.26 72.09
C GLY A 431 -36.74 -13.53 72.16
N VAL A 432 -35.90 -13.62 73.20
CA VAL A 432 -34.88 -14.68 73.34
C VAL A 432 -35.48 -16.10 73.52
N GLN A 433 -36.74 -16.21 73.95
CA GLN A 433 -37.43 -17.50 74.10
C GLN A 433 -37.54 -18.26 72.78
N ALA A 434 -37.75 -17.57 71.66
CA ALA A 434 -37.92 -18.22 70.36
C ALA A 434 -36.60 -18.77 69.78
N LEU A 435 -35.47 -18.24 70.26
CA LEU A 435 -34.11 -18.59 69.83
C LEU A 435 -33.48 -19.69 70.67
N SER A 436 -34.06 -19.96 71.85
CA SER A 436 -33.54 -20.92 72.82
C SER A 436 -34.24 -22.27 72.70
N MET A 437 -33.61 -23.34 73.18
CA MET A 437 -34.21 -24.69 73.21
C MET A 437 -35.56 -24.70 73.96
N GLY A 438 -35.69 -23.88 75.01
CA GLY A 438 -36.94 -23.63 75.71
C GLY A 438 -37.09 -24.37 77.05
N GLU A 439 -36.13 -25.21 77.43
CA GLU A 439 -36.04 -25.91 78.72
C GLU A 439 -34.75 -25.51 79.46
N ALA A 440 -34.76 -25.51 80.79
CA ALA A 440 -33.57 -25.18 81.58
C ALA A 440 -32.42 -26.17 81.31
N PRO A 441 -31.16 -25.71 81.15
CA PRO A 441 -30.66 -24.36 81.39
C PRO A 441 -30.68 -23.40 80.17
N TYR A 442 -31.47 -23.70 79.12
CA TYR A 442 -31.58 -22.93 77.88
C TYR A 442 -33.00 -22.35 77.67
N SER A 443 -33.55 -21.73 78.71
CA SER A 443 -34.87 -21.05 78.68
C SER A 443 -34.73 -19.52 78.70
N GLN A 444 -35.83 -18.79 78.46
CA GLN A 444 -35.84 -17.31 78.58
C GLN A 444 -35.49 -16.83 79.99
N ALA A 445 -35.88 -17.57 81.03
CA ALA A 445 -35.52 -17.21 82.41
C ALA A 445 -33.99 -17.23 82.60
N ASP A 446 -33.33 -18.26 82.04
CA ASP A 446 -31.88 -18.41 82.07
C ASP A 446 -31.19 -17.31 81.25
N ALA A 447 -31.72 -17.00 80.06
CA ALA A 447 -31.18 -15.94 79.19
C ALA A 447 -31.28 -14.53 79.84
N VAL A 448 -32.39 -14.22 80.51
CA VAL A 448 -32.54 -12.94 81.23
C VAL A 448 -31.58 -12.86 82.43
N GLU A 449 -31.28 -13.99 83.09
CA GLU A 449 -30.28 -14.03 84.16
C GLU A 449 -28.87 -13.70 83.63
N TRP A 450 -28.50 -14.23 82.45
CA TRP A 450 -27.24 -13.89 81.79
C TRP A 450 -27.18 -12.40 81.38
N ILE A 451 -28.27 -11.85 80.83
CA ILE A 451 -28.35 -10.42 80.46
C ILE A 451 -28.19 -9.51 81.68
N LYS A 452 -28.80 -9.86 82.82
CA LYS A 452 -28.64 -9.10 84.08
C LYS A 452 -27.23 -9.17 84.64
N LYS A 453 -26.56 -10.32 84.51
CA LYS A 453 -25.14 -10.46 84.89
C LYS A 453 -24.24 -9.60 83.99
N ALA A 454 -24.54 -9.53 82.69
CA ALA A 454 -23.82 -8.70 81.73
C ALA A 454 -24.05 -7.18 81.94
N SER A 455 -25.26 -6.76 82.32
CA SER A 455 -25.58 -5.36 82.62
C SER A 455 -24.97 -4.88 83.94
N ALA A 456 -24.70 -5.78 84.89
CA ALA A 456 -23.97 -5.48 86.12
C ALA A 456 -22.45 -5.29 85.93
N GLY A 457 -21.98 -5.29 84.67
CA GLY A 457 -20.60 -4.94 84.30
C GLY A 457 -19.64 -6.13 84.13
N GLN A 458 -20.12 -7.39 84.20
CA GLN A 458 -19.29 -8.58 84.01
C GLN A 458 -19.52 -9.22 82.63
N PRO A 459 -18.52 -9.29 81.73
CA PRO A 459 -18.65 -10.00 80.46
C PRO A 459 -18.96 -11.49 80.67
N GLN A 460 -19.88 -12.04 79.88
CA GLN A 460 -20.25 -13.47 79.94
C GLN A 460 -19.97 -14.15 78.60
N VAL A 461 -19.38 -15.34 78.63
CA VAL A 461 -19.19 -16.20 77.45
C VAL A 461 -19.61 -17.61 77.82
N PHE A 462 -20.49 -18.21 77.03
CA PHE A 462 -21.01 -19.55 77.27
C PHE A 462 -21.49 -20.20 75.97
N GLU A 463 -21.53 -21.52 75.95
CA GLU A 463 -22.15 -22.26 74.87
C GLU A 463 -23.67 -22.30 75.08
N TRP A 464 -24.41 -22.12 73.99
CA TRP A 464 -25.86 -22.12 74.01
C TRP A 464 -26.39 -23.10 72.99
N ARG A 465 -27.52 -23.71 73.32
CA ARG A 465 -28.21 -24.62 72.41
C ARG A 465 -29.40 -23.90 71.80
N ALA A 466 -29.17 -23.38 70.60
CA ALA A 466 -30.13 -22.58 69.87
C ALA A 466 -31.09 -23.39 69.02
N LYS A 467 -32.23 -22.76 68.74
CA LYS A 467 -33.27 -23.28 67.85
C LYS A 467 -33.49 -22.33 66.68
N HIS A 468 -33.24 -22.83 65.48
CA HIS A 468 -33.60 -22.16 64.24
C HIS A 468 -35.13 -22.20 64.03
N ARG A 469 -35.70 -21.25 63.27
CA ARG A 469 -37.15 -21.20 62.96
C ARG A 469 -37.75 -22.49 62.41
N SER A 470 -36.94 -23.32 61.77
CA SER A 470 -37.35 -24.63 61.22
C SER A 470 -37.46 -25.73 62.28
N GLY A 471 -37.13 -25.43 63.54
CA GLY A 471 -37.03 -26.41 64.62
C GLY A 471 -35.68 -27.12 64.71
N ARG A 472 -34.75 -26.86 63.78
CA ARG A 472 -33.38 -27.40 63.84
C ARG A 472 -32.63 -26.84 65.03
N LEU A 473 -32.06 -27.72 65.84
CA LEU A 473 -31.12 -27.35 66.89
C LEU A 473 -29.70 -27.31 66.33
N PHE A 474 -28.97 -26.24 66.60
CA PHE A 474 -27.56 -26.07 66.25
C PHE A 474 -26.77 -25.57 67.46
N TRP A 475 -25.46 -25.72 67.42
CA TRP A 475 -24.58 -25.31 68.53
C TRP A 475 -24.06 -23.91 68.23
N GLU A 476 -24.11 -23.07 69.25
CA GLU A 476 -23.56 -21.73 69.16
C GLU A 476 -22.76 -21.35 70.41
N GLU A 477 -21.81 -20.46 70.23
CA GLU A 477 -21.08 -19.79 71.31
C GLU A 477 -21.63 -18.37 71.45
N VAL A 478 -22.01 -17.95 72.66
CA VAL A 478 -22.63 -16.66 72.97
C VAL A 478 -21.70 -15.83 73.87
N SER A 479 -21.47 -14.57 73.51
CA SER A 479 -20.66 -13.58 74.24
C SER A 479 -21.45 -12.29 74.47
N MET A 480 -21.49 -11.76 75.70
CA MET A 480 -22.31 -10.58 76.03
C MET A 480 -21.66 -9.58 77.01
N ARG A 481 -21.92 -8.28 76.81
CA ARG A 481 -21.42 -7.16 77.64
C ARG A 481 -22.36 -5.93 77.64
N GLY A 482 -22.34 -5.12 78.70
CA GLY A 482 -23.00 -3.80 78.72
C GLY A 482 -22.28 -2.75 77.86
N ALA A 483 -23.03 -1.81 77.25
CA ALA A 483 -22.51 -0.71 76.42
C ALA A 483 -23.47 0.51 76.41
N VAL A 484 -22.96 1.71 76.14
CA VAL A 484 -23.78 2.92 75.93
C VAL A 484 -23.93 3.16 74.42
N ILE A 485 -25.17 3.08 73.90
CA ILE A 485 -25.45 3.23 72.46
C ILE A 485 -26.57 4.26 72.30
N GLY A 486 -26.32 5.33 71.54
CA GLY A 486 -27.28 6.43 71.33
C GLY A 486 -27.61 7.23 72.61
N GLY A 487 -26.72 7.23 73.60
CA GLY A 487 -26.93 7.90 74.89
C GLY A 487 -27.71 7.09 75.94
N CYS A 488 -28.06 5.84 75.67
CA CYS A 488 -28.74 4.93 76.61
C CYS A 488 -27.89 3.69 76.94
N GLU A 489 -28.00 3.16 78.16
CA GLU A 489 -27.38 1.87 78.52
C GLU A 489 -28.10 0.69 77.86
N ARG A 490 -27.34 -0.19 77.22
CA ARG A 490 -27.81 -1.35 76.44
C ARG A 490 -26.89 -2.55 76.69
N VAL A 491 -27.33 -3.76 76.33
CA VAL A 491 -26.50 -4.98 76.35
C VAL A 491 -26.21 -5.42 74.93
N LEU A 492 -24.93 -5.56 74.58
CA LEU A 492 -24.46 -6.06 73.29
C LEU A 492 -24.15 -7.56 73.41
N VAL A 493 -24.68 -8.37 72.51
CA VAL A 493 -24.52 -9.83 72.46
C VAL A 493 -23.98 -10.23 71.09
N VAL A 494 -23.04 -11.16 71.03
CA VAL A 494 -22.37 -11.69 69.83
C VAL A 494 -22.43 -13.21 69.85
N VAL A 495 -22.82 -13.86 68.74
CA VAL A 495 -23.12 -15.30 68.66
C VAL A 495 -22.51 -15.96 67.42
N ARG A 496 -21.92 -17.16 67.55
CA ARG A 496 -21.19 -17.87 66.47
C ARG A 496 -21.65 -19.34 66.29
N ASP A 497 -21.96 -19.76 65.04
CA ASP A 497 -22.29 -21.16 64.66
C ASP A 497 -21.02 -21.98 64.34
N ILE A 498 -20.95 -23.23 64.79
CA ILE A 498 -19.76 -24.10 64.68
C ILE A 498 -19.98 -25.41 63.89
N THR A 499 -20.99 -25.48 63.01
CA THR A 499 -21.43 -26.75 62.37
C THR A 499 -20.66 -27.19 61.09
N GLU A 500 -20.22 -26.27 60.21
CA GLU A 500 -19.86 -26.57 58.80
C GLU A 500 -18.37 -26.89 58.52
N ARG A 501 -17.50 -26.83 59.54
CA ARG A 501 -16.03 -27.02 59.40
C ARG A 501 -15.58 -28.43 58.91
N LYS A 502 -16.49 -29.34 58.54
CA LYS A 502 -16.17 -30.77 58.32
C LYS A 502 -16.34 -31.35 56.89
N HIS A 503 -16.93 -30.67 55.89
CA HIS A 503 -17.36 -31.38 54.64
C HIS A 503 -16.84 -30.90 53.25
N LEU A 504 -16.08 -29.83 53.09
CA LEU A 504 -15.82 -29.20 51.75
C LEU A 504 -14.51 -29.56 51.01
N VAL A 505 -13.77 -30.60 51.41
CA VAL A 505 -12.40 -30.81 50.93
C VAL A 505 -12.27 -31.61 49.60
N GLU A 506 -13.30 -32.31 49.10
CA GLU A 506 -13.11 -33.32 48.03
C GLU A 506 -13.49 -32.92 46.58
N GLN A 507 -14.32 -31.92 46.30
CA GLN A 507 -14.80 -31.62 44.92
C GLN A 507 -13.86 -30.76 44.03
N MET A 508 -12.83 -30.10 44.58
CA MET A 508 -12.00 -29.13 43.85
C MET A 508 -10.89 -29.72 42.96
N ALA A 509 -10.71 -31.04 42.90
CA ALA A 509 -9.52 -31.66 42.30
C ALA A 509 -9.62 -32.01 40.79
N HIS A 510 -10.81 -32.27 40.24
CA HIS A 510 -10.98 -32.83 38.88
C HIS A 510 -11.00 -31.77 37.75
N LEU A 511 -11.71 -30.65 37.94
CA LEU A 511 -11.85 -29.58 36.94
C LEU A 511 -10.51 -28.87 36.61
N ASN A 512 -9.55 -28.89 37.54
CA ASN A 512 -8.22 -28.30 37.35
C ASN A 512 -7.31 -29.10 36.41
N LEU A 513 -7.65 -30.35 36.06
CA LEU A 513 -6.83 -31.21 35.21
C LEU A 513 -7.15 -31.04 33.72
N VAL A 514 -8.43 -30.97 33.34
CA VAL A 514 -8.86 -30.80 31.93
C VAL A 514 -8.41 -29.46 31.35
N LEU A 515 -8.54 -28.38 32.11
CA LEU A 515 -8.09 -27.04 31.68
C LEU A 515 -6.57 -26.96 31.41
N ARG A 516 -5.76 -27.85 32.01
CA ARG A 516 -4.32 -27.91 31.73
C ARG A 516 -4.03 -28.54 30.37
N ALA A 517 -4.77 -29.57 29.97
CA ALA A 517 -4.59 -30.26 28.69
C ALA A 517 -4.79 -29.30 27.51
N ILE A 518 -5.91 -28.56 27.53
CA ILE A 518 -6.31 -27.62 26.47
C ILE A 518 -5.33 -26.46 26.37
N ARG A 519 -4.90 -25.93 27.53
CA ARG A 519 -3.87 -24.88 27.57
C ARG A 519 -2.58 -25.34 26.91
N ASN A 520 -2.16 -26.59 27.10
CA ASN A 520 -0.93 -27.11 26.50
C ASN A 520 -1.08 -27.29 24.98
N VAL A 521 -2.22 -27.81 24.50
CA VAL A 521 -2.49 -27.93 23.04
C VAL A 521 -2.49 -26.55 22.37
N ASN A 522 -3.13 -25.55 22.97
CA ASN A 522 -3.16 -24.20 22.41
C ASN A 522 -1.77 -23.54 22.40
N GLN A 523 -0.92 -23.83 23.39
CA GLN A 523 0.48 -23.41 23.36
C GLN A 523 1.28 -24.13 22.26
N LEU A 524 1.02 -25.41 22.03
CA LEU A 524 1.69 -26.20 20.99
C LEU A 524 1.36 -25.66 19.60
N ILE A 525 0.08 -25.36 19.33
CA ILE A 525 -0.41 -24.78 18.07
C ILE A 525 0.35 -23.50 17.69
N THR A 526 0.64 -22.64 18.66
CA THR A 526 1.41 -21.41 18.40
C THR A 526 2.90 -21.61 18.14
N LYS A 527 3.48 -22.71 18.63
CA LYS A 527 4.94 -22.92 18.62
C LYS A 527 5.39 -23.87 17.51
N GLU A 528 4.60 -24.88 17.21
CA GLU A 528 4.95 -25.90 16.23
C GLU A 528 4.39 -25.54 14.86
N LYS A 529 5.28 -25.59 13.86
CA LYS A 529 4.94 -25.29 12.46
C LYS A 529 5.01 -26.52 11.57
N ASP A 530 5.59 -27.60 12.08
CA ASP A 530 5.57 -28.89 11.44
C ASP A 530 4.22 -29.57 11.71
N ARG A 531 3.51 -29.87 10.62
CA ARG A 531 2.19 -30.49 10.68
C ARG A 531 2.21 -31.79 11.49
N ASP A 532 3.13 -32.70 11.21
CA ASP A 532 3.08 -34.04 11.78
C ASP A 532 3.46 -34.03 13.28
N LYS A 533 4.40 -33.14 13.67
CA LYS A 533 4.71 -32.91 15.09
C LYS A 533 3.55 -32.26 15.86
N LEU A 534 2.84 -31.33 15.24
CA LEU A 534 1.68 -30.68 15.85
C LEU A 534 0.58 -31.70 16.15
N LEU A 535 0.30 -32.60 15.19
CA LEU A 535 -0.70 -33.66 15.36
C LEU A 535 -0.30 -34.61 16.48
N GLN A 536 0.95 -35.10 16.47
CA GLN A 536 1.42 -36.03 17.50
C GLN A 536 1.41 -35.40 18.90
N GLY A 537 1.97 -34.20 19.04
CA GLY A 537 1.98 -33.51 20.32
C GLY A 537 0.58 -33.15 20.83
N THR A 538 -0.40 -32.98 19.94
CA THR A 538 -1.80 -32.80 20.34
C THR A 538 -2.36 -34.08 20.96
N CYS A 539 -2.16 -35.24 20.32
CA CYS A 539 -2.58 -36.52 20.88
C CYS A 539 -1.91 -36.81 22.24
N ASP A 540 -0.61 -36.53 22.38
CA ASP A 540 0.15 -36.76 23.62
C ASP A 540 -0.37 -35.90 24.78
N ASN A 541 -0.61 -34.60 24.54
CA ASN A 541 -1.08 -33.67 25.57
C ASN A 541 -2.50 -33.97 26.06
N LEU A 542 -3.37 -34.50 25.18
CA LEU A 542 -4.71 -34.92 25.56
C LEU A 542 -4.67 -36.09 26.57
N ILE A 543 -3.67 -36.96 26.50
CA ILE A 543 -3.55 -38.10 27.42
C ILE A 543 -2.79 -37.74 28.71
N GLU A 544 -1.72 -36.94 28.61
CA GLU A 544 -0.81 -36.67 29.73
C GLU A 544 -1.50 -35.99 30.93
N ALA A 545 -2.54 -35.20 30.69
CA ALA A 545 -3.32 -34.52 31.75
C ALA A 545 -4.23 -35.46 32.58
N ARG A 546 -4.22 -36.78 32.30
CA ARG A 546 -5.14 -37.79 32.87
C ARG A 546 -6.64 -37.50 32.63
N GLY A 547 -6.96 -36.74 31.59
CA GLY A 547 -8.34 -36.42 31.19
C GLY A 547 -8.92 -37.38 30.13
N TYR A 548 -8.11 -37.80 29.16
CA TYR A 548 -8.51 -38.73 28.09
C TYR A 548 -7.74 -40.05 28.17
N HIS A 549 -8.40 -41.16 27.82
CA HIS A 549 -7.80 -42.50 27.86
C HIS A 549 -6.97 -42.84 26.63
N ASN A 550 -7.42 -42.41 25.45
CA ASN A 550 -6.68 -42.47 24.20
C ASN A 550 -7.12 -41.32 23.30
N ALA A 551 -6.28 -40.98 22.32
CA ALA A 551 -6.52 -39.91 21.36
C ALA A 551 -5.89 -40.24 20.01
N TRP A 552 -6.57 -39.94 18.92
CA TRP A 552 -6.00 -40.07 17.58
C TRP A 552 -6.59 -39.08 16.59
N ILE A 553 -5.78 -38.72 15.60
CA ILE A 553 -6.11 -37.78 14.52
C ILE A 553 -5.79 -38.43 13.17
N ALA A 554 -6.66 -38.24 12.19
CA ALA A 554 -6.40 -38.59 10.80
C ALA A 554 -6.69 -37.39 9.90
N LEU A 555 -5.71 -37.00 9.07
CA LEU A 555 -5.87 -35.96 8.07
C LEU A 555 -6.19 -36.55 6.71
N LEU A 556 -7.10 -35.89 5.99
CA LEU A 556 -7.62 -36.30 4.70
C LEU A 556 -7.38 -35.21 3.65
N ASP A 557 -7.16 -35.61 2.40
CA ASP A 557 -7.14 -34.69 1.26
C ASP A 557 -8.57 -34.37 0.76
N GLU A 558 -8.69 -33.49 -0.22
CA GLU A 558 -10.00 -33.10 -0.81
C GLU A 558 -10.74 -34.27 -1.48
N SER A 559 -10.04 -35.36 -1.79
CA SER A 559 -10.63 -36.60 -2.32
C SER A 559 -10.98 -37.62 -1.23
N GLY A 560 -10.79 -37.28 0.05
CA GLY A 560 -11.03 -38.15 1.19
C GLY A 560 -9.96 -39.22 1.43
N ARG A 561 -8.79 -39.11 0.78
CA ARG A 561 -7.67 -40.05 0.97
C ARG A 561 -6.82 -39.62 2.16
N LEU A 562 -6.28 -40.60 2.86
CA LEU A 562 -5.41 -40.39 4.02
C LEU A 562 -4.13 -39.65 3.62
N VAL A 563 -3.84 -38.55 4.31
CA VAL A 563 -2.60 -37.78 4.17
C VAL A 563 -1.59 -38.18 5.25
N THR A 564 -2.04 -38.23 6.51
CA THR A 564 -1.21 -38.55 7.67
C THR A 564 -2.10 -38.88 8.88
N THR A 565 -1.51 -39.47 9.92
CA THR A 565 -2.20 -39.84 11.17
C THR A 565 -1.30 -39.62 12.38
N ALA A 566 -1.90 -39.39 13.54
CA ALA A 566 -1.23 -39.35 14.83
C ALA A 566 -2.07 -40.07 15.90
N GLU A 567 -1.43 -40.68 16.88
CA GLU A 567 -2.11 -41.39 17.97
C GLU A 567 -1.35 -41.28 19.29
N ALA A 568 -2.08 -41.39 20.38
CA ALA A 568 -1.51 -41.69 21.68
C ALA A 568 -2.43 -42.68 22.42
N GLY A 569 -1.84 -43.60 23.18
CA GLY A 569 -2.56 -44.54 24.03
C GLY A 569 -3.24 -45.72 23.31
N LEU A 570 -3.08 -45.88 21.98
CA LEU A 570 -3.64 -47.00 21.20
C LEU A 570 -2.59 -48.04 20.79
N GLY A 571 -1.34 -47.63 20.60
CA GLY A 571 -0.22 -48.53 20.26
C GLY A 571 -0.46 -49.33 18.96
N GLY A 572 0.04 -50.56 18.89
CA GLY A 572 0.03 -51.38 17.66
C GLY A 572 -1.37 -51.71 17.10
N ALA A 573 -2.44 -51.56 17.90
CA ALA A 573 -3.82 -51.71 17.42
C ALA A 573 -4.22 -50.60 16.43
N PHE A 574 -3.60 -49.42 16.52
CA PHE A 574 -3.87 -48.31 15.61
C PHE A 574 -3.36 -48.56 14.19
N GLU A 575 -2.31 -49.36 13.99
CA GLU A 575 -1.79 -49.69 12.65
C GLU A 575 -2.84 -50.39 11.77
N LEU A 576 -3.71 -51.20 12.38
CA LEU A 576 -4.84 -51.85 11.68
C LEU A 576 -5.89 -50.83 11.24
N MET A 577 -6.10 -49.76 12.03
CA MET A 577 -6.96 -48.64 11.65
C MET A 577 -6.36 -47.83 10.51
N VAL A 578 -5.06 -47.52 10.56
CA VAL A 578 -4.34 -46.78 9.50
C VAL A 578 -4.48 -47.51 8.16
N LYS A 579 -4.24 -48.83 8.12
CA LYS A 579 -4.39 -49.64 6.90
C LYS A 579 -5.79 -49.59 6.29
N ARG A 580 -6.83 -49.53 7.13
CA ARG A 580 -8.21 -49.37 6.66
C ARG A 580 -8.48 -47.98 6.09
N LEU A 581 -7.97 -46.94 6.76
CA LEU A 581 -8.10 -45.55 6.28
C LEU A 581 -7.36 -45.34 4.95
N GLU A 582 -6.19 -45.95 4.75
CA GLU A 582 -5.46 -45.96 3.47
C GLU A 582 -6.24 -46.65 2.35
N GLN A 583 -7.05 -47.67 2.68
CA GLN A 583 -7.93 -48.39 1.76
C GLN A 583 -9.28 -47.68 1.53
N GLY A 584 -9.54 -46.56 2.22
CA GLY A 584 -10.81 -45.81 2.14
C GLY A 584 -11.97 -46.45 2.92
N GLU A 585 -11.71 -47.43 3.78
CA GLU A 585 -12.71 -48.10 4.61
C GLU A 585 -12.98 -47.29 5.90
N LEU A 586 -14.01 -46.44 5.87
CA LEU A 586 -14.41 -45.60 7.01
C LEU A 586 -15.27 -46.40 8.00
N THR A 587 -14.89 -46.38 9.28
CA THR A 587 -15.70 -46.98 10.36
C THR A 587 -16.89 -46.09 10.75
N GLY A 588 -17.90 -46.65 11.43
CA GLY A 588 -19.15 -45.95 11.72
C GLY A 588 -19.01 -44.65 12.54
N CYS A 589 -17.97 -44.55 13.38
CA CYS A 589 -17.64 -43.32 14.10
C CYS A 589 -17.07 -42.23 13.18
N VAL A 590 -16.14 -42.61 12.30
CA VAL A 590 -15.49 -41.73 11.32
C VAL A 590 -16.51 -41.21 10.30
N GLN A 591 -17.37 -42.10 9.81
CA GLN A 591 -18.37 -41.76 8.81
C GLN A 591 -19.41 -40.76 9.37
N LYS A 592 -19.87 -40.95 10.62
CA LYS A 592 -20.78 -40.01 11.28
C LYS A 592 -20.13 -38.66 11.54
N ALA A 593 -18.89 -38.65 12.06
CA ALA A 593 -18.18 -37.43 12.39
C ALA A 593 -17.80 -36.59 11.16
N LEU A 594 -17.53 -37.20 10.00
CA LEU A 594 -17.28 -36.44 8.76
C LEU A 594 -18.56 -35.83 8.18
N ILE A 595 -19.71 -36.51 8.30
CA ILE A 595 -20.99 -36.04 7.74
C ILE A 595 -21.66 -34.98 8.63
N GLN A 596 -21.64 -35.16 9.95
CA GLN A 596 -22.35 -34.30 10.90
C GLN A 596 -21.44 -33.20 11.48
N SER A 597 -21.99 -31.99 11.62
CA SER A 597 -21.33 -30.89 12.34
C SER A 597 -21.45 -31.10 13.86
N GLY A 598 -20.36 -30.94 14.61
CA GLY A 598 -20.33 -30.99 16.07
C GLY A 598 -19.72 -32.27 16.66
N VAL A 599 -19.69 -32.35 18.00
CA VAL A 599 -19.12 -33.49 18.73
C VAL A 599 -20.07 -34.68 18.68
N ILE A 600 -19.61 -35.79 18.14
CA ILE A 600 -20.33 -37.07 18.13
C ILE A 600 -19.88 -37.90 19.33
N VAL A 601 -20.81 -38.30 20.18
CA VAL A 601 -20.58 -39.21 21.30
C VAL A 601 -21.11 -40.60 20.92
N ILE A 602 -20.28 -41.62 21.14
CA ILE A 602 -20.65 -43.03 20.98
C ILE A 602 -20.55 -43.67 22.36
N ASP A 603 -21.71 -43.89 22.96
CA ASP A 603 -21.80 -44.38 24.34
C ASP A 603 -21.25 -45.80 24.49
N ASP A 604 -21.56 -46.67 23.53
CA ASP A 604 -21.07 -48.06 23.44
C ASP A 604 -20.46 -48.33 22.04
N PRO A 605 -19.12 -48.25 21.93
CA PRO A 605 -18.41 -48.55 20.68
C PRO A 605 -18.57 -50.00 20.21
N ALA A 606 -18.75 -50.97 21.12
CA ALA A 606 -18.89 -52.38 20.77
C ALA A 606 -20.25 -52.67 20.10
N ALA A 607 -21.31 -51.98 20.53
CA ALA A 607 -22.63 -52.06 19.90
C ALA A 607 -22.74 -51.25 18.60
N THR A 608 -22.01 -50.14 18.49
CA THR A 608 -22.16 -49.18 17.38
C THR A 608 -21.17 -49.42 16.22
N CYS A 609 -20.02 -50.01 16.49
CA CYS A 609 -18.97 -50.26 15.50
C CYS A 609 -18.41 -51.68 15.64
N THR A 610 -19.23 -52.68 15.30
CA THR A 610 -18.97 -54.12 15.50
C THR A 610 -17.67 -54.63 14.87
N ASP A 611 -17.17 -53.98 13.80
CA ASP A 611 -15.93 -54.35 13.11
C ASP A 611 -14.78 -53.37 13.37
N CYS A 612 -14.82 -52.54 14.42
CA CYS A 612 -13.74 -51.58 14.71
C CYS A 612 -12.46 -52.29 15.20
N PRO A 613 -11.28 -52.05 14.59
CA PRO A 613 -10.00 -52.55 15.11
C PRO A 613 -9.64 -52.02 16.51
N LEU A 614 -10.33 -50.98 17.00
CA LEU A 614 -10.05 -50.29 18.26
C LEU A 614 -11.03 -50.63 19.40
N VAL A 615 -12.05 -51.48 19.18
CA VAL A 615 -13.08 -51.80 20.19
C VAL A 615 -12.47 -52.31 21.50
N ASP A 616 -11.48 -53.19 21.42
CA ASP A 616 -10.81 -53.76 22.59
C ASP A 616 -9.97 -52.73 23.36
N GLN A 617 -9.54 -51.64 22.71
CA GLN A 617 -8.73 -50.57 23.32
C GLN A 617 -9.59 -49.51 24.02
N TYR A 618 -10.90 -49.51 23.79
CA TYR A 618 -11.81 -48.59 24.47
C TYR A 618 -12.23 -49.07 25.86
N ASP A 619 -12.07 -50.36 26.20
CA ASP A 619 -12.30 -50.91 27.55
C ASP A 619 -13.67 -50.50 28.16
N GLY A 620 -14.73 -50.60 27.36
CA GLY A 620 -16.10 -50.23 27.77
C GLY A 620 -16.36 -48.73 27.93
N LYS A 621 -15.44 -47.87 27.47
CA LYS A 621 -15.57 -46.41 27.52
C LYS A 621 -16.26 -45.84 26.28
N SER A 622 -16.81 -44.65 26.45
CA SER A 622 -17.47 -43.92 25.38
C SER A 622 -16.43 -43.17 24.53
N VAL A 623 -16.74 -42.99 23.25
CA VAL A 623 -15.85 -42.33 22.28
C VAL A 623 -16.44 -41.00 21.86
N LYS A 624 -15.62 -39.93 21.87
CA LYS A 624 -15.95 -38.62 21.28
C LYS A 624 -15.18 -38.45 19.98
N ALA A 625 -15.88 -38.05 18.92
CA ALA A 625 -15.30 -37.81 17.61
C ALA A 625 -15.80 -36.48 17.03
N ILE A 626 -14.92 -35.73 16.38
CA ILE A 626 -15.25 -34.46 15.73
C ILE A 626 -14.40 -34.26 14.48
N ARG A 627 -14.98 -33.69 13.42
CA ARG A 627 -14.22 -33.32 12.22
C ARG A 627 -13.41 -32.05 12.44
N LEU A 628 -12.23 -32.01 11.84
CA LEU A 628 -11.36 -30.83 11.81
C LEU A 628 -11.73 -29.99 10.59
N GLU A 629 -12.49 -28.92 10.80
CA GLU A 629 -12.96 -28.04 9.73
C GLU A 629 -12.60 -26.58 9.96
N HIS A 630 -12.16 -25.89 8.90
CA HIS A 630 -11.96 -24.45 8.92
C HIS A 630 -12.43 -23.83 7.60
N GLY A 631 -13.37 -22.88 7.67
CA GLY A 631 -14.05 -22.33 6.50
C GLY A 631 -14.84 -23.41 5.75
N ASN A 632 -14.59 -23.57 4.46
CA ASN A 632 -15.22 -24.61 3.62
C ASN A 632 -14.34 -25.86 3.45
N ARG A 633 -13.26 -26.00 4.22
CA ARG A 633 -12.32 -27.11 4.10
C ARG A 633 -12.35 -28.02 5.32
N VAL A 634 -12.54 -29.32 5.06
CA VAL A 634 -12.39 -30.39 6.05
C VAL A 634 -10.98 -30.93 5.92
N TYR A 635 -10.21 -30.85 7.00
CA TYR A 635 -8.84 -31.33 7.09
C TYR A 635 -8.74 -32.77 7.56
N GLY A 636 -9.74 -33.26 8.31
CA GLY A 636 -9.68 -34.59 8.91
C GLY A 636 -10.62 -34.79 10.09
N LEU A 637 -10.20 -35.62 11.03
CA LEU A 637 -10.95 -36.08 12.20
C LEU A 637 -10.06 -36.12 13.44
N LEU A 638 -10.60 -35.76 14.60
CA LEU A 638 -10.04 -36.01 15.94
C LEU A 638 -11.00 -36.92 16.72
N SER A 639 -10.45 -37.93 17.42
CA SER A 639 -11.21 -38.87 18.24
C SER A 639 -10.52 -39.17 19.56
N VAL A 640 -11.29 -39.26 20.65
CA VAL A 640 -10.80 -39.57 22.02
C VAL A 640 -11.73 -40.54 22.76
N ALA A 641 -11.20 -41.30 23.71
CA ALA A 641 -11.99 -42.16 24.61
C ALA A 641 -12.08 -41.60 26.04
N VAL A 642 -13.28 -41.61 26.63
CA VAL A 642 -13.62 -41.04 27.95
C VAL A 642 -14.62 -41.90 28.73
N SER A 643 -14.61 -41.80 30.06
CA SER A 643 -15.62 -42.44 30.92
C SER A 643 -17.04 -41.91 30.63
N ALA A 644 -18.06 -42.74 30.83
CA ALA A 644 -19.45 -42.43 30.43
C ALA A 644 -20.07 -41.21 31.14
N ASP A 645 -19.67 -40.94 32.39
CA ASP A 645 -20.05 -39.76 33.18
C ASP A 645 -19.49 -38.46 32.61
N ILE A 646 -18.26 -38.50 32.09
CA ILE A 646 -17.56 -37.38 31.44
C ILE A 646 -17.97 -37.25 29.96
N ALA A 647 -18.44 -38.35 29.35
CA ALA A 647 -18.84 -38.39 27.94
C ALA A 647 -20.04 -37.47 27.64
N VAL A 648 -20.98 -37.38 28.57
CA VAL A 648 -22.21 -36.59 28.46
C VAL A 648 -22.10 -35.17 29.01
N ASP A 649 -21.01 -34.86 29.71
CA ASP A 649 -20.77 -33.53 30.29
C ASP A 649 -20.68 -32.44 29.20
N GLU A 650 -21.48 -31.38 29.37
CA GLU A 650 -21.61 -30.31 28.38
C GLU A 650 -20.42 -29.36 28.38
N GLU A 651 -19.79 -29.13 29.55
CA GLU A 651 -18.57 -28.31 29.64
C GLU A 651 -17.42 -29.01 28.90
N GLU A 652 -17.27 -30.32 29.08
CA GLU A 652 -16.30 -31.15 28.38
C GLU A 652 -16.52 -31.21 26.86
N LYS A 653 -17.78 -31.28 26.39
CA LYS A 653 -18.08 -31.24 24.94
C LYS A 653 -17.69 -29.91 24.31
N SER A 654 -17.97 -28.81 25.01
CA SER A 654 -17.59 -27.47 24.55
C SER A 654 -16.08 -27.34 24.41
N LEU A 655 -15.35 -27.79 25.44
CA LEU A 655 -13.89 -27.77 25.48
C LEU A 655 -13.25 -28.63 24.37
N PHE A 656 -13.79 -29.82 24.11
CA PHE A 656 -13.31 -30.68 23.03
C PHE A 656 -13.55 -30.07 21.63
N SER A 657 -14.67 -29.38 21.44
CA SER A 657 -14.96 -28.68 20.18
C SER A 657 -14.02 -27.50 19.94
N GLU A 658 -13.61 -26.80 21.00
CA GLU A 658 -12.66 -25.67 20.93
C GLU A 658 -11.30 -26.15 20.44
N VAL A 659 -10.76 -27.23 21.01
CA VAL A 659 -9.49 -27.83 20.59
C VAL A 659 -9.49 -28.24 19.11
N ALA A 660 -10.58 -28.85 18.64
CA ALA A 660 -10.71 -29.24 17.23
C ALA A 660 -10.72 -28.04 16.28
N GLY A 661 -11.39 -26.95 16.67
CA GLY A 661 -11.43 -25.70 15.90
C GLY A 661 -10.06 -25.01 15.84
N ASP A 662 -9.37 -24.92 16.97
CA ASP A 662 -8.03 -24.32 17.05
C ASP A 662 -7.00 -25.11 16.24
N LEU A 663 -7.07 -26.44 16.28
CA LEU A 663 -6.21 -27.31 15.49
C LEU A 663 -6.49 -27.18 13.97
N ALA A 664 -7.76 -27.13 13.56
CA ALA A 664 -8.12 -26.93 12.15
C ALA A 664 -7.64 -25.58 11.60
N PHE A 665 -7.71 -24.52 12.41
CA PHE A 665 -7.16 -23.21 12.05
C PHE A 665 -5.62 -23.24 11.90
N ALA A 666 -4.93 -23.93 12.80
CA ALA A 666 -3.47 -24.09 12.73
C ALA A 666 -3.03 -24.78 11.43
N LEU A 667 -3.72 -25.85 11.05
CA LEU A 667 -3.46 -26.60 9.81
C LEU A 667 -3.68 -25.72 8.56
N TYR A 668 -4.72 -24.89 8.55
CA TYR A 668 -4.95 -23.91 7.48
C TYR A 668 -3.79 -22.90 7.36
N ALA A 669 -3.30 -22.38 8.50
CA ALA A 669 -2.21 -21.42 8.51
C ALA A 669 -0.89 -22.02 7.98
N ILE A 670 -0.58 -23.27 8.35
CA ILE A 670 0.61 -23.99 7.86
C ILE A 670 0.54 -24.18 6.34
N GLU A 671 -0.61 -24.63 5.80
CA GLU A 671 -0.78 -24.83 4.37
C GLU A 671 -0.66 -23.51 3.58
N LEU A 672 -1.18 -22.41 4.12
CA LEU A 672 -1.10 -21.10 3.49
C LEU A 672 0.35 -20.57 3.43
N ASP A 673 1.14 -20.77 4.48
CA ASP A 673 2.56 -20.37 4.51
C ASP A 673 3.40 -21.17 3.50
N GLU A 674 3.12 -22.47 3.33
CA GLU A 674 3.77 -23.30 2.32
C GLU A 674 3.45 -22.85 0.89
N LYS A 675 2.18 -22.54 0.60
CA LYS A 675 1.76 -22.01 -0.72
C LYS A 675 2.42 -20.67 -1.02
N ARG A 676 2.52 -19.79 -0.01
CA ARG A 676 3.18 -18.48 -0.16
C ARG A 676 4.66 -18.64 -0.50
N LYS A 677 5.39 -19.49 0.24
CA LYS A 677 6.82 -19.73 -0.02
C LYS A 677 7.10 -20.24 -1.44
N ARG A 678 6.32 -21.20 -1.94
CA ARG A 678 6.52 -21.70 -3.32
C ARG A 678 6.30 -20.62 -4.38
N ALA A 679 5.34 -19.72 -4.17
CA ALA A 679 5.10 -18.60 -5.08
C ALA A 679 6.22 -17.55 -5.01
N GLU A 680 6.72 -17.26 -3.81
CA GLU A 680 7.86 -16.36 -3.59
C GLU A 680 9.15 -16.90 -4.22
N ASP A 681 9.43 -18.20 -4.07
CA ASP A 681 10.60 -18.85 -4.64
C ASP A 681 10.55 -18.90 -6.19
N ALA A 682 9.39 -19.19 -6.78
CA ALA A 682 9.20 -19.17 -8.24
C ALA A 682 9.33 -17.75 -8.83
N LEU A 683 8.82 -16.73 -8.14
CA LEU A 683 8.98 -15.33 -8.54
C LEU A 683 10.44 -14.91 -8.43
N ARG A 684 11.13 -15.30 -7.36
CA ARG A 684 12.55 -15.02 -7.14
C ARG A 684 13.42 -15.64 -8.23
N GLU A 685 13.20 -16.91 -8.61
CA GLU A 685 13.96 -17.54 -9.71
C GLU A 685 13.74 -16.84 -11.07
N SER A 686 12.53 -16.30 -11.31
CA SER A 686 12.25 -15.51 -12.52
C SER A 686 12.95 -14.15 -12.49
N GLU A 687 12.87 -13.45 -11.35
CA GLU A 687 13.54 -12.16 -11.13
C GLU A 687 15.06 -12.26 -11.18
N GLU A 688 15.65 -13.32 -10.61
CA GLU A 688 17.10 -13.53 -10.56
C GLU A 688 17.65 -13.81 -11.97
N ARG A 689 16.89 -14.53 -12.82
CA ARG A 689 17.22 -14.76 -14.23
C ARG A 689 17.20 -13.48 -15.06
N LEU A 690 16.19 -12.62 -14.85
CA LEU A 690 16.10 -11.30 -15.48
C LEU A 690 17.17 -10.34 -14.94
N ARG A 691 17.48 -10.42 -13.64
CA ARG A 691 18.49 -9.61 -12.96
C ARG A 691 19.89 -9.92 -13.48
N VAL A 692 20.28 -11.19 -13.60
CA VAL A 692 21.60 -11.58 -14.11
C VAL A 692 21.80 -11.05 -15.54
N ARG A 693 20.74 -11.07 -16.37
CA ARG A 693 20.79 -10.51 -17.74
C ARG A 693 20.94 -8.98 -17.72
N LEU A 694 20.21 -8.27 -16.86
CA LEU A 694 20.31 -6.80 -16.69
C LEU A 694 21.64 -6.34 -16.06
N ASP A 695 22.08 -6.99 -14.98
CA ASP A 695 23.32 -6.66 -14.25
C ASP A 695 24.56 -6.90 -15.13
N TYR A 696 24.54 -7.91 -16.02
CA TYR A 696 25.60 -8.16 -17.00
C TYR A 696 25.70 -7.05 -18.06
N ILE A 697 24.57 -6.56 -18.56
CA ILE A 697 24.50 -5.45 -19.54
C ILE A 697 24.99 -4.12 -18.93
N LEU A 698 24.85 -3.97 -17.61
CA LEU A 698 25.03 -2.69 -16.90
C LEU A 698 26.23 -2.68 -15.93
N SER A 699 27.08 -3.72 -15.96
CA SER A 699 28.25 -3.81 -15.08
C SER A 699 29.25 -2.68 -15.35
N PRO A 700 29.88 -2.08 -14.31
CA PRO A 700 30.82 -0.97 -14.46
C PRO A 700 32.10 -1.34 -15.23
N ASP A 701 32.39 -2.63 -15.37
CA ASP A 701 33.55 -3.15 -16.12
C ASP A 701 33.30 -3.24 -17.63
N LYS A 702 32.04 -3.20 -18.10
CA LYS A 702 31.74 -3.07 -19.54
C LYS A 702 31.57 -1.60 -19.89
N SER A 703 32.46 -1.11 -20.76
CA SER A 703 32.22 0.18 -21.40
C SER A 703 30.99 0.05 -22.30
N VAL A 704 30.24 1.14 -22.55
CA VAL A 704 29.09 1.13 -23.48
C VAL A 704 29.47 0.54 -24.86
N LYS A 705 30.77 0.52 -25.20
CA LYS A 705 31.35 -0.08 -26.42
C LYS A 705 31.26 -1.61 -26.51
N ASP A 706 30.90 -2.32 -25.44
CA ASP A 706 30.90 -3.80 -25.35
C ASP A 706 29.49 -4.43 -25.29
N VAL A 707 28.47 -3.67 -25.69
CA VAL A 707 27.07 -4.11 -25.82
C VAL A 707 26.84 -4.68 -27.21
N SER A 708 26.52 -5.97 -27.30
CA SER A 708 26.20 -6.65 -28.55
C SER A 708 24.72 -6.48 -28.92
N LEU A 709 24.36 -6.65 -30.20
CA LEU A 709 22.96 -6.59 -30.62
C LEU A 709 22.09 -7.65 -29.91
N THR A 710 22.65 -8.83 -29.63
CA THR A 710 21.99 -9.94 -28.93
C THR A 710 21.78 -9.69 -27.43
N ASP A 711 22.46 -8.69 -26.86
CA ASP A 711 22.18 -8.23 -25.50
C ASP A 711 20.90 -7.36 -25.45
N LEU A 712 20.46 -6.81 -26.59
CA LEU A 712 19.38 -5.84 -26.69
C LEU A 712 18.12 -6.40 -27.37
N ILE A 713 18.28 -7.35 -28.31
CA ILE A 713 17.19 -8.00 -29.04
C ILE A 713 17.46 -9.50 -29.04
N ASP A 714 16.42 -10.31 -28.84
CA ASP A 714 16.57 -11.77 -28.85
C ASP A 714 17.04 -12.28 -30.22
N LEU A 715 17.96 -13.26 -30.20
CA LEU A 715 18.51 -13.84 -31.42
C LEU A 715 17.44 -14.54 -32.26
N GLU A 716 16.45 -15.16 -31.61
CA GLU A 716 15.36 -15.85 -32.31
C GLU A 716 14.47 -14.86 -33.07
N ASP A 717 14.17 -13.71 -32.46
CA ASP A 717 13.40 -12.63 -33.09
C ASP A 717 14.17 -12.04 -34.29
N LEU A 718 15.48 -11.81 -34.13
CA LEU A 718 16.34 -11.33 -35.22
C LEU A 718 16.34 -12.30 -36.40
N GLN A 719 16.43 -13.60 -36.14
CA GLN A 719 16.39 -14.63 -37.18
C GLN A 719 15.04 -14.63 -37.91
N GLN A 720 13.93 -14.56 -37.19
CA GLN A 720 12.59 -14.56 -37.79
C GLN A 720 12.35 -13.33 -38.68
N ILE A 721 12.76 -12.15 -38.22
CA ILE A 721 12.65 -10.91 -39.00
C ILE A 721 13.50 -11.00 -40.27
N GLN A 722 14.72 -11.54 -40.17
CA GLN A 722 15.59 -11.76 -41.31
C GLN A 722 15.00 -12.75 -42.32
N ASP A 723 14.53 -13.91 -41.85
CA ASP A 723 13.94 -14.96 -42.70
C ASP A 723 12.72 -14.43 -43.46
N ALA A 724 11.85 -13.70 -42.76
CA ALA A 724 10.68 -13.07 -43.36
C ALA A 724 11.05 -12.02 -44.42
N PHE A 725 12.06 -11.19 -44.14
CA PHE A 725 12.55 -10.19 -45.08
C PHE A 725 13.14 -10.84 -46.34
N ALA A 726 14.00 -11.84 -46.15
CA ALA A 726 14.68 -12.55 -47.23
C ALA A 726 13.67 -13.25 -48.16
N ALA A 727 12.69 -13.94 -47.58
CA ALA A 727 11.64 -14.63 -48.32
C ALA A 727 10.70 -13.66 -49.07
N ALA A 728 10.38 -12.51 -48.48
CA ALA A 728 9.46 -11.54 -49.10
C ALA A 728 10.09 -10.79 -50.30
N ASN A 729 11.41 -10.60 -50.29
CA ASN A 729 12.11 -9.79 -51.30
C ASN A 729 12.94 -10.64 -52.28
N ASP A 730 12.97 -11.96 -52.09
CA ASP A 730 13.78 -12.91 -52.86
C ASP A 730 15.26 -12.50 -52.94
N VAL A 731 15.82 -12.14 -51.78
CA VAL A 731 17.23 -11.77 -51.64
C VAL A 731 17.89 -12.58 -50.54
N ALA A 732 19.19 -12.84 -50.70
CA ALA A 732 20.00 -13.37 -49.61
C ALA A 732 20.09 -12.34 -48.49
N SER A 733 20.07 -12.79 -47.24
CA SER A 733 20.15 -11.91 -46.08
C SER A 733 20.96 -12.54 -44.94
N ILE A 734 21.74 -11.71 -44.25
CA ILE A 734 22.46 -12.07 -43.02
C ILE A 734 22.69 -10.84 -42.15
N ILE A 735 22.62 -10.98 -40.83
CA ILE A 735 22.98 -9.95 -39.87
C ILE A 735 24.33 -10.35 -39.28
N SER A 736 25.30 -9.45 -39.34
CA SER A 736 26.63 -9.64 -38.79
C SER A 736 26.96 -8.56 -37.77
N ASP A 737 27.97 -8.83 -36.95
CA ASP A 737 28.54 -7.83 -36.06
C ASP A 737 29.35 -6.77 -36.86
N ILE A 738 30.01 -5.86 -36.14
CA ILE A 738 30.89 -4.85 -36.76
C ILE A 738 32.19 -5.42 -37.34
N SER A 739 32.56 -6.64 -36.97
CA SER A 739 33.77 -7.32 -37.44
C SER A 739 33.53 -8.08 -38.76
N GLY A 740 32.26 -8.33 -39.09
CA GLY A 740 31.82 -9.09 -40.26
C GLY A 740 31.44 -10.54 -39.91
N GLU A 741 31.51 -10.92 -38.63
CA GLU A 741 31.11 -12.25 -38.17
C GLU A 741 29.57 -12.37 -38.10
N PRO A 742 28.97 -13.45 -38.64
CA PRO A 742 27.52 -13.64 -38.59
C PRO A 742 26.96 -13.73 -37.17
N ILE A 743 25.92 -12.95 -36.89
CA ILE A 743 25.08 -13.06 -35.69
C ILE A 743 23.96 -14.06 -35.96
N THR A 744 23.31 -13.94 -37.11
CA THR A 744 22.22 -14.83 -37.54
C THR A 744 22.70 -15.88 -38.53
N LYS A 745 21.91 -16.94 -38.71
CA LYS A 745 22.11 -17.89 -39.80
C LYS A 745 21.67 -17.24 -41.12
N ALA A 746 22.37 -17.55 -42.20
CA ALA A 746 22.05 -17.07 -43.54
C ALA A 746 20.63 -17.48 -43.98
N SER A 747 19.92 -16.55 -44.62
CA SER A 747 18.59 -16.78 -45.20
C SER A 747 18.63 -16.57 -46.71
N ASN A 748 18.00 -17.48 -47.47
CA ASN A 748 17.83 -17.40 -48.92
C ASN A 748 19.15 -17.18 -49.72
N PHE A 749 20.24 -17.83 -49.32
CA PHE A 749 21.51 -17.74 -50.04
C PHE A 749 21.45 -18.46 -51.39
N CYS A 750 22.11 -17.90 -52.41
CA CYS A 750 22.22 -18.56 -53.70
C CYS A 750 23.30 -19.64 -53.67
N GLY A 751 23.14 -20.69 -54.48
CA GLY A 751 24.08 -21.82 -54.49
C GLY A 751 25.53 -21.43 -54.82
N VAL A 752 25.74 -20.34 -55.59
CA VAL A 752 27.09 -19.81 -55.84
C VAL A 752 27.76 -19.34 -54.55
N CYS A 753 27.02 -18.63 -53.70
CA CYS A 753 27.53 -18.09 -52.45
C CYS A 753 27.70 -19.16 -51.35
N GLU A 754 26.86 -20.20 -51.37
CA GLU A 754 27.05 -21.39 -50.53
C GLU A 754 28.36 -22.11 -50.87
N ILE A 755 28.64 -22.31 -52.16
CA ILE A 755 29.89 -22.91 -52.64
C ILE A 755 31.10 -22.03 -52.30
N ILE A 756 31.00 -20.70 -52.39
CA ILE A 756 32.09 -19.81 -52.02
C ILE A 756 32.41 -19.95 -50.52
N ARG A 757 31.39 -19.89 -49.66
CA ARG A 757 31.57 -19.95 -48.20
C ARG A 757 31.92 -21.35 -47.68
N SER A 758 31.74 -22.41 -48.47
CA SER A 758 32.23 -23.76 -48.11
C SER A 758 33.75 -23.90 -48.27
N THR A 759 34.40 -22.99 -49.01
CA THR A 759 35.86 -22.91 -49.11
C THR A 759 36.42 -21.92 -48.08
N GLU A 760 37.52 -22.28 -47.42
CA GLU A 760 38.17 -21.42 -46.43
C GLU A 760 38.54 -20.04 -47.00
N LYS A 761 39.13 -20.02 -48.21
CA LYS A 761 39.52 -18.79 -48.89
C LYS A 761 38.32 -17.95 -49.35
N GLY A 762 37.24 -18.59 -49.79
CA GLY A 762 36.02 -17.92 -50.20
C GLY A 762 35.25 -17.31 -49.03
N ASP A 763 35.15 -18.01 -47.90
CA ASP A 763 34.48 -17.48 -46.70
C ASP A 763 35.23 -16.28 -46.10
N MET A 764 36.56 -16.35 -46.02
CA MET A 764 37.39 -15.21 -45.62
C MET A 764 37.16 -13.97 -46.52
N ASN A 765 37.03 -14.17 -47.83
CA ASN A 765 36.74 -13.10 -48.77
C ASN A 765 35.33 -12.52 -48.59
N CYS A 766 34.35 -13.36 -48.28
CA CYS A 766 32.98 -12.93 -47.97
C CYS A 766 32.92 -12.11 -46.68
N VAL A 767 33.47 -12.60 -45.56
CA VAL A 767 33.53 -11.86 -44.28
C VAL A 767 34.25 -10.51 -44.45
N LYS A 768 35.33 -10.49 -45.22
CA LYS A 768 36.06 -9.25 -45.55
C LYS A 768 35.20 -8.28 -46.37
N SER A 769 34.44 -8.79 -47.34
CA SER A 769 33.51 -7.99 -48.14
C SER A 769 32.42 -7.38 -47.27
N ASP A 770 31.81 -8.19 -46.38
CA ASP A 770 30.75 -7.78 -45.46
C ASP A 770 31.23 -6.66 -44.52
N LYS A 771 32.43 -6.82 -43.95
CA LYS A 771 33.06 -5.81 -43.08
C LYS A 771 33.31 -4.48 -43.80
N ILE A 772 33.83 -4.52 -45.02
CA ILE A 772 34.12 -3.30 -45.81
C ILE A 772 32.82 -2.58 -46.16
N LEU A 773 31.81 -3.33 -46.58
CA LEU A 773 30.51 -2.79 -46.96
C LEU A 773 29.77 -2.19 -45.76
N GLY A 774 29.74 -2.89 -44.63
CA GLY A 774 29.18 -2.40 -43.37
C GLY A 774 29.90 -1.14 -42.85
N GLY A 775 31.23 -1.12 -42.94
CA GLY A 775 32.03 0.07 -42.59
C GLY A 775 31.70 1.30 -43.45
N LYS A 776 31.46 1.12 -44.75
CA LYS A 776 31.02 2.18 -45.67
C LYS A 776 29.60 2.65 -45.35
N ALA A 777 28.67 1.71 -45.12
CA ALA A 777 27.29 2.04 -44.81
C ALA A 777 27.17 2.83 -43.49
N LYS A 778 27.98 2.47 -42.48
CA LYS A 778 28.17 3.28 -41.26
C LYS A 778 28.70 4.68 -41.57
N ALA A 779 29.80 4.80 -42.33
CA ALA A 779 30.42 6.09 -42.60
C ALA A 779 29.48 7.07 -43.32
N LEU A 780 28.59 6.54 -44.16
CA LEU A 780 27.59 7.32 -44.89
C LEU A 780 26.27 7.47 -44.12
N MET A 781 26.12 6.81 -42.97
CA MET A 781 24.90 6.76 -42.15
C MET A 781 23.64 6.39 -42.95
N LYS A 782 23.81 5.57 -43.98
CA LYS A 782 22.74 5.17 -44.91
C LYS A 782 23.04 3.79 -45.50
N PRO A 783 22.02 3.05 -45.95
CA PRO A 783 22.23 1.80 -46.66
C PRO A 783 23.07 2.05 -47.90
N THR A 784 24.02 1.16 -48.18
CA THR A 784 24.95 1.29 -49.32
C THR A 784 25.14 -0.06 -49.97
N TYR A 785 25.28 -0.08 -51.30
CA TYR A 785 25.56 -1.30 -52.07
C TYR A 785 26.85 -1.18 -52.89
N GLU A 786 27.56 -2.30 -53.03
CA GLU A 786 28.76 -2.42 -53.87
C GLU A 786 28.89 -3.82 -54.47
N LYS A 787 29.84 -3.97 -55.40
CA LYS A 787 30.22 -5.28 -55.92
C LYS A 787 31.01 -6.05 -54.87
N CYS A 788 30.60 -7.28 -54.60
CA CYS A 788 31.28 -8.14 -53.65
C CYS A 788 32.71 -8.47 -54.11
N LEU A 789 33.63 -8.62 -53.16
CA LEU A 789 35.03 -8.95 -53.46
C LEU A 789 35.20 -10.36 -54.05
N SER A 790 34.18 -11.19 -53.93
CA SER A 790 34.12 -12.52 -54.52
C SER A 790 33.78 -12.45 -56.01
N CYS A 791 32.59 -12.87 -56.42
CA CYS A 791 32.20 -12.92 -57.83
C CYS A 791 31.82 -11.56 -58.45
N GLY A 792 31.71 -10.49 -57.67
CA GLY A 792 31.29 -9.17 -58.15
C GLY A 792 29.77 -8.97 -58.21
N PHE A 793 28.99 -9.80 -57.51
CA PHE A 793 27.56 -9.59 -57.31
C PHE A 793 27.28 -8.33 -56.51
N VAL A 794 26.06 -7.79 -56.64
CA VAL A 794 25.67 -6.61 -55.87
C VAL A 794 25.24 -7.05 -54.48
N ASP A 795 25.99 -6.61 -53.48
CA ASP A 795 25.67 -6.75 -52.07
C ASP A 795 25.41 -5.37 -51.48
N ALA A 796 24.53 -5.29 -50.50
CA ALA A 796 24.17 -4.09 -49.77
C ALA A 796 24.24 -4.31 -48.26
N SER A 797 24.46 -3.24 -47.52
CA SER A 797 24.46 -3.25 -46.07
C SER A 797 23.72 -2.04 -45.53
N ALA A 798 22.91 -2.26 -44.50
CA ALA A 798 22.29 -1.24 -43.67
C ALA A 798 22.91 -1.29 -42.27
N PRO A 799 23.43 -0.16 -41.73
CA PRO A 799 24.01 -0.13 -40.40
C PRO A 799 22.91 -0.15 -39.33
N ILE A 800 23.10 -0.92 -38.26
CA ILE A 800 22.25 -0.91 -37.07
C ILE A 800 22.95 -0.07 -36.00
N ILE A 801 22.28 1.00 -35.57
CA ILE A 801 22.88 2.05 -34.74
C ILE A 801 22.04 2.26 -33.48
N VAL A 802 22.64 2.11 -32.31
CA VAL A 802 21.96 2.21 -31.02
C VAL A 802 22.64 3.27 -30.16
N GLY A 803 21.90 4.31 -29.77
CA GLY A 803 22.45 5.41 -28.95
C GLY A 803 23.66 6.11 -29.59
N GLY A 804 23.68 6.22 -30.92
CA GLY A 804 24.80 6.80 -31.67
C GLY A 804 25.95 5.83 -31.97
N MET A 805 25.89 4.58 -31.50
CA MET A 805 26.92 3.57 -31.74
C MET A 805 26.52 2.56 -32.82
N HIS A 806 27.44 2.25 -33.73
CA HIS A 806 27.27 1.17 -34.69
C HIS A 806 27.58 -0.17 -34.04
N ILE A 807 26.60 -1.07 -33.98
CA ILE A 807 26.71 -2.33 -33.24
C ILE A 807 26.57 -3.59 -34.11
N ALA A 808 25.97 -3.47 -35.30
CA ALA A 808 25.77 -4.58 -36.22
C ALA A 808 25.47 -4.07 -37.63
N ASN A 809 25.60 -4.95 -38.62
CA ASN A 809 25.26 -4.70 -40.02
C ASN A 809 24.18 -5.69 -40.46
N TRP A 810 23.14 -5.19 -41.13
CA TRP A 810 22.22 -6.06 -41.85
C TRP A 810 22.61 -6.06 -43.32
N LEU A 811 23.10 -7.20 -43.80
CA LEU A 811 23.53 -7.40 -45.17
C LEU A 811 22.47 -8.13 -45.98
N VAL A 812 22.30 -7.66 -47.22
CA VAL A 812 21.46 -8.30 -48.23
C VAL A 812 22.23 -8.33 -49.54
N GLY A 813 21.97 -9.27 -50.44
CA GLY A 813 22.74 -9.29 -51.68
C GLY A 813 22.51 -10.51 -52.53
N GLN A 814 23.58 -10.91 -53.22
CA GLN A 814 23.61 -12.09 -54.08
C GLN A 814 22.54 -12.02 -55.18
N SER A 815 22.42 -10.86 -55.84
CA SER A 815 21.67 -10.71 -57.07
C SER A 815 22.60 -10.38 -58.24
N ASN A 816 22.33 -10.92 -59.43
CA ASN A 816 23.09 -10.59 -60.64
C ASN A 816 22.67 -9.24 -61.26
N ALA A 817 22.41 -8.23 -60.42
CA ALA A 817 21.82 -6.96 -60.85
C ALA A 817 22.73 -6.09 -61.75
N MET A 818 24.03 -6.39 -61.80
CA MET A 818 25.03 -5.69 -62.63
C MET A 818 25.65 -6.56 -63.73
N GLY A 819 25.08 -7.73 -64.04
CA GLY A 819 25.47 -8.54 -65.19
C GLY A 819 26.90 -9.12 -65.10
N VAL A 820 27.20 -9.83 -64.02
CA VAL A 820 28.44 -10.62 -63.88
C VAL A 820 28.48 -11.69 -64.97
N ASP A 821 29.62 -11.83 -65.65
CA ASP A 821 29.79 -12.80 -66.73
C ASP A 821 30.25 -14.18 -66.22
N LYS A 822 30.03 -15.22 -67.04
CA LYS A 822 30.43 -16.60 -66.70
C LYS A 822 31.95 -16.74 -66.53
N ASN A 823 32.74 -15.96 -67.26
CA ASN A 823 34.21 -16.00 -67.18
C ASN A 823 34.72 -15.58 -65.80
N ARG A 824 34.07 -14.60 -65.15
CA ARG A 824 34.41 -14.19 -63.79
C ARG A 824 34.13 -15.29 -62.77
N ILE A 825 32.99 -15.99 -62.91
CA ILE A 825 32.62 -17.12 -62.05
C ILE A 825 33.65 -18.25 -62.18
N GLU A 826 34.01 -18.64 -63.41
CA GLU A 826 35.02 -19.68 -63.64
C GLU A 826 36.40 -19.31 -63.09
N THR A 827 36.80 -18.05 -63.27
CA THR A 827 38.08 -17.55 -62.78
C THR A 827 38.13 -17.58 -61.26
N TYR A 828 37.04 -17.16 -60.60
CA TYR A 828 36.97 -17.13 -59.15
C TYR A 828 36.88 -18.54 -58.54
N ALA A 829 36.14 -19.47 -59.17
CA ALA A 829 36.10 -20.88 -58.76
C ALA A 829 37.51 -21.49 -58.65
N LYS A 830 38.33 -21.27 -59.67
CA LYS A 830 39.75 -21.70 -59.69
C LYS A 830 40.59 -21.00 -58.63
N GLU A 831 40.30 -19.72 -58.36
CA GLU A 831 41.02 -18.91 -57.36
C GLU A 831 40.83 -19.42 -55.93
N ILE A 832 39.61 -19.89 -55.60
CA ILE A 832 39.25 -20.40 -54.27
C ILE A 832 39.32 -21.93 -54.15
N GLY A 833 39.57 -22.64 -55.25
CA GLY A 833 39.65 -24.10 -55.28
C GLY A 833 38.30 -24.81 -55.28
N ALA A 834 37.22 -24.14 -55.71
CA ALA A 834 35.89 -24.72 -55.86
C ALA A 834 35.72 -25.42 -57.22
N ASP A 835 34.81 -26.39 -57.30
CA ASP A 835 34.47 -27.06 -58.56
C ASP A 835 33.84 -26.07 -59.54
N THR A 836 34.48 -25.90 -60.69
CA THR A 836 34.06 -24.91 -61.68
C THR A 836 32.73 -25.28 -62.34
N GLY A 837 32.45 -26.57 -62.52
CA GLY A 837 31.20 -27.04 -63.11
C GLY A 837 30.01 -26.84 -62.16
N GLU A 838 30.21 -27.17 -60.88
CA GLU A 838 29.21 -26.99 -59.83
C GLU A 838 28.88 -25.50 -59.63
N MET A 839 29.89 -24.63 -59.61
CA MET A 839 29.70 -23.19 -59.44
C MET A 839 28.99 -22.53 -60.64
N LEU A 840 29.22 -23.02 -61.86
CA LEU A 840 28.53 -22.55 -63.07
C LEU A 840 27.08 -23.02 -63.16
N ASP A 841 26.78 -24.24 -62.72
CA ASP A 841 25.40 -24.74 -62.59
C ASP A 841 24.65 -23.94 -61.50
N ALA A 842 25.36 -23.71 -60.37
CA ALA A 842 25.12 -22.69 -59.35
C ALA A 842 24.55 -21.37 -59.92
N PHE A 843 25.37 -20.76 -60.77
CA PHE A 843 25.14 -19.46 -61.35
C PHE A 843 23.98 -19.45 -62.36
N GLY A 844 23.80 -20.53 -63.12
CA GLY A 844 22.70 -20.65 -64.09
C GLY A 844 21.30 -20.68 -63.47
N LYS A 845 21.19 -20.99 -62.17
CA LYS A 845 19.93 -21.07 -61.42
C LYS A 845 19.63 -19.81 -60.59
N MET A 846 20.51 -18.81 -60.65
CA MET A 846 20.43 -17.61 -59.82
C MET A 846 19.32 -16.67 -60.34
N PRO A 847 18.47 -16.13 -59.46
CA PRO A 847 17.45 -15.16 -59.85
C PRO A 847 18.07 -13.85 -60.38
N GLU A 848 17.53 -13.33 -61.48
CA GLU A 848 17.91 -12.03 -62.04
C GLU A 848 17.00 -10.92 -61.49
N MET A 849 17.61 -9.84 -61.01
CA MET A 849 16.91 -8.67 -60.49
C MET A 849 17.47 -7.41 -61.14
N SER A 850 16.61 -6.47 -61.54
CA SER A 850 17.07 -5.16 -62.03
C SER A 850 17.63 -4.30 -60.89
N LEU A 851 18.59 -3.42 -61.19
CA LEU A 851 19.14 -2.50 -60.19
C LEU A 851 18.06 -1.62 -59.52
N ALA A 852 17.08 -1.14 -60.28
CA ALA A 852 15.96 -0.36 -59.75
C ALA A 852 15.13 -1.14 -58.72
N LYS A 853 14.91 -2.44 -58.97
CA LYS A 853 14.19 -3.30 -58.01
C LYS A 853 15.02 -3.56 -56.76
N PHE A 854 16.34 -3.69 -56.90
CA PHE A 854 17.25 -3.86 -55.78
C PHE A 854 17.31 -2.60 -54.88
N GLU A 855 17.21 -1.40 -55.46
CA GLU A 855 17.10 -0.14 -54.71
C GLU A 855 15.81 -0.07 -53.88
N GLU A 856 14.67 -0.54 -54.39
CA GLU A 856 13.42 -0.63 -53.60
C GLU A 856 13.56 -1.56 -52.38
N VAL A 857 14.24 -2.70 -52.55
CA VAL A 857 14.52 -3.64 -51.45
C VAL A 857 15.44 -2.99 -50.42
N LEU A 858 16.39 -2.18 -50.87
CA LEU A 858 17.32 -1.46 -50.00
C LEU A 858 16.63 -0.39 -49.15
N ASP A 859 15.66 0.32 -49.71
CA ASP A 859 14.83 1.29 -48.98
C ASP A 859 14.00 0.61 -47.88
N LEU A 860 13.42 -0.56 -48.18
CA LEU A 860 12.69 -1.35 -47.19
C LEU A 860 13.63 -1.89 -46.09
N LEU A 861 14.79 -2.44 -46.48
CA LEU A 861 15.82 -2.88 -45.54
C LEU A 861 16.18 -1.77 -44.56
N TRP A 862 16.37 -0.55 -45.08
CA TRP A 862 16.72 0.60 -44.26
C TRP A 862 15.63 0.99 -43.27
N LEU A 863 14.37 0.96 -43.69
CA LEU A 863 13.25 1.22 -42.82
C LEU A 863 13.22 0.23 -41.65
N ILE A 864 13.43 -1.05 -41.91
CA ILE A 864 13.41 -2.09 -40.87
C ILE A 864 14.66 -2.00 -39.98
N ALA A 865 15.85 -1.77 -40.56
CA ALA A 865 17.08 -1.54 -39.80
C ALA A 865 16.96 -0.33 -38.86
N LYS A 866 16.27 0.74 -39.27
CA LYS A 866 15.93 1.89 -38.41
C LYS A 866 14.97 1.50 -37.28
N LYS A 867 13.97 0.66 -37.55
CA LYS A 867 13.05 0.18 -36.49
C LYS A 867 13.76 -0.73 -35.49
N LEU A 868 14.64 -1.62 -35.93
CA LEU A 868 15.49 -2.42 -35.05
C LEU A 868 16.42 -1.54 -34.21
N SER A 869 17.04 -0.53 -34.83
CA SER A 869 17.89 0.46 -34.15
C SER A 869 17.13 1.20 -33.04
N ALA A 870 15.90 1.64 -33.31
CA ALA A 870 15.05 2.30 -32.33
C ALA A 870 14.60 1.35 -31.20
N LEU A 871 14.23 0.12 -31.53
CA LEU A 871 13.85 -0.89 -30.55
C LEU A 871 15.01 -1.23 -29.59
N ALA A 872 16.19 -1.48 -30.14
CA ALA A 872 17.39 -1.75 -29.34
C ALA A 872 17.79 -0.54 -28.47
N HIS A 873 17.60 0.69 -28.96
CA HIS A 873 17.80 1.90 -28.17
C HIS A 873 16.80 2.02 -27.02
N ASN A 874 15.52 1.76 -27.27
CA ASN A 874 14.50 1.77 -26.22
C ASN A 874 14.78 0.71 -25.16
N ASN A 875 15.20 -0.49 -25.54
CA ASN A 875 15.57 -1.54 -24.60
C ASN A 875 16.78 -1.13 -23.73
N LEU A 876 17.76 -0.44 -24.32
CA LEU A 876 18.91 0.12 -23.58
C LEU A 876 18.49 1.21 -22.58
N VAL A 877 17.57 2.09 -22.95
CA VAL A 877 17.04 3.15 -22.08
C VAL A 877 16.21 2.55 -20.95
N LEU A 878 15.32 1.61 -21.26
CA LEU A 878 14.51 0.90 -20.27
C LEU A 878 15.38 0.13 -19.26
N ALA A 879 16.46 -0.51 -19.71
CA ALA A 879 17.41 -1.18 -18.82
C ALA A 879 18.06 -0.20 -17.81
N LYS A 880 18.37 1.04 -18.25
CA LYS A 880 18.90 2.09 -17.37
C LYS A 880 17.87 2.60 -16.36
N ASP A 881 16.65 2.89 -16.80
CA ASP A 881 15.57 3.44 -15.95
C ASP A 881 15.11 2.45 -14.86
N VAL A 882 14.99 1.15 -15.21
CA VAL A 882 14.69 0.08 -14.24
C VAL A 882 15.73 0.01 -13.11
N THR A 883 16.98 0.42 -13.35
CA THR A 883 18.04 0.40 -12.32
C THR A 883 17.86 1.50 -11.28
N GLU A 884 17.49 2.71 -11.68
CA GLU A 884 17.26 3.81 -10.72
C GLU A 884 16.05 3.51 -9.85
N ARG A 885 14.98 3.03 -10.47
CA ARG A 885 13.79 2.57 -9.75
C ARG A 885 14.10 1.40 -8.82
N LYS A 886 14.88 0.40 -9.25
CA LYS A 886 15.25 -0.75 -8.39
C LYS A 886 16.18 -0.36 -7.24
N ARG A 887 17.11 0.57 -7.44
CA ARG A 887 17.94 1.10 -6.34
C ARG A 887 17.09 1.80 -5.29
N ALA A 888 16.08 2.54 -5.72
CA ALA A 888 15.11 3.15 -4.81
C ALA A 888 14.22 2.10 -4.11
N GLU A 889 13.73 1.09 -4.83
CA GLU A 889 12.94 -0.01 -4.27
C GLU A 889 13.77 -0.87 -3.28
N ASP A 890 15.04 -1.15 -3.56
CA ASP A 890 15.94 -1.89 -2.66
C ASP A 890 16.29 -1.07 -1.41
N ALA A 891 16.52 0.24 -1.55
CA ALA A 891 16.71 1.14 -0.41
C ALA A 891 15.45 1.22 0.47
N LEU A 892 14.27 1.27 -0.16
CA LEU A 892 12.99 1.22 0.53
C LEU A 892 12.76 -0.13 1.21
N ARG A 893 13.04 -1.25 0.52
CA ARG A 893 12.93 -2.61 1.05
C ARG A 893 13.85 -2.81 2.25
N LYS A 894 15.09 -2.32 2.19
CA LYS A 894 16.04 -2.35 3.31
C LYS A 894 15.51 -1.55 4.51
N SER A 895 14.99 -0.35 4.27
CA SER A 895 14.39 0.48 5.33
C SER A 895 13.15 -0.18 5.95
N VAL A 896 12.27 -0.78 5.13
CA VAL A 896 11.10 -1.54 5.59
C VAL A 896 11.52 -2.78 6.38
N LEU A 897 12.60 -3.47 5.97
CA LEU A 897 13.12 -4.63 6.69
C LEU A 897 13.74 -4.23 8.04
N GLU A 898 14.49 -3.13 8.08
CA GLU A 898 15.02 -2.56 9.33
C GLU A 898 13.89 -2.10 10.26
N LEU A 899 12.84 -1.48 9.72
CA LEU A 899 11.66 -1.09 10.49
C LEU A 899 10.92 -2.31 11.04
N LYS A 900 10.71 -3.35 10.22
CA LYS A 900 10.11 -4.62 10.65
C LYS A 900 10.95 -5.31 11.72
N ARG A 901 12.28 -5.31 11.56
CA ARG A 901 13.20 -5.87 12.56
C ARG A 901 13.15 -5.10 13.86
N SER A 902 13.16 -3.77 13.80
CA SER A 902 13.05 -2.91 15.00
C SER A 902 11.70 -3.10 15.71
N ASN A 903 10.60 -3.21 14.95
CA ASN A 903 9.29 -3.55 15.52
C ASN A 903 9.26 -4.96 16.14
N ALA A 904 9.83 -5.96 15.47
CA ALA A 904 9.89 -7.32 16.00
C ALA A 904 10.78 -7.44 17.25
N GLU A 905 11.91 -6.73 17.29
CA GLU A 905 12.77 -6.63 18.46
C GLU A 905 12.05 -5.93 19.63
N LEU A 906 11.25 -4.89 19.36
CA LEU A 906 10.42 -4.21 20.36
C LEU A 906 9.30 -5.13 20.89
N GLU A 907 8.63 -5.86 20.01
CA GLU A 907 7.60 -6.86 20.37
C GLU A 907 8.19 -8.01 21.20
N GLN A 908 9.36 -8.52 20.80
CA GLN A 908 10.06 -9.58 21.52
C GLN A 908 10.54 -9.09 22.88
N PHE A 909 11.06 -7.87 22.97
CA PHE A 909 11.45 -7.26 24.23
C PHE A 909 10.24 -7.09 25.17
N ALA A 910 9.12 -6.58 24.67
CA ALA A 910 7.88 -6.47 25.43
C ALA A 910 7.35 -7.84 25.88
N HIS A 911 7.45 -8.87 25.03
CA HIS A 911 7.03 -10.23 25.34
C HIS A 911 7.91 -10.88 26.43
N ILE A 912 9.23 -10.79 26.30
CA ILE A 912 10.17 -11.36 27.28
C ILE A 912 10.04 -10.63 28.62
N ALA A 913 10.04 -9.29 28.61
CA ALA A 913 9.88 -8.49 29.82
C ALA A 913 8.55 -8.80 30.53
N SER A 914 7.43 -8.90 29.81
CA SER A 914 6.15 -9.25 30.42
C SER A 914 6.10 -10.69 30.93
N HIS A 915 6.68 -11.66 30.23
CA HIS A 915 6.74 -13.05 30.69
C HIS A 915 7.58 -13.17 31.98
N ASP A 916 8.76 -12.56 31.99
CA ASP A 916 9.69 -12.61 33.13
C ASP A 916 9.17 -11.84 34.35
N LEU A 917 8.29 -10.85 34.14
CA LEU A 917 7.57 -10.16 35.21
C LEU A 917 6.29 -10.92 35.65
N GLN A 918 5.61 -11.63 34.74
CA GLN A 918 4.40 -12.39 35.06
C GLN A 918 4.68 -13.65 35.85
N GLU A 919 5.80 -14.36 35.61
CA GLU A 919 6.12 -15.61 36.30
C GLU A 919 6.27 -15.43 37.83
N PRO A 920 7.09 -14.47 38.34
CA PRO A 920 7.16 -14.21 39.78
C PRO A 920 5.87 -13.61 40.32
N LEU A 921 5.19 -12.75 39.55
CA LEU A 921 3.93 -12.14 39.97
C LEU A 921 2.81 -13.18 40.11
N ARG A 922 2.76 -14.19 39.22
CA ARG A 922 1.82 -15.32 39.29
C ARG A 922 2.04 -16.15 40.55
N MET A 923 3.30 -16.37 40.93
CA MET A 923 3.64 -17.03 42.19
C MET A 923 3.19 -16.20 43.40
N VAL A 924 3.44 -14.88 43.40
CA VAL A 924 3.00 -13.97 44.47
C VAL A 924 1.47 -13.93 44.56
N SER A 925 0.75 -13.72 43.45
CA SER A 925 -0.72 -13.78 43.40
C SER A 925 -1.24 -15.11 43.91
N SER A 926 -0.66 -16.24 43.47
CA SER A 926 -1.10 -17.57 43.89
C SER A 926 -0.91 -17.81 45.39
N TYR A 927 0.22 -17.39 45.98
CA TYR A 927 0.42 -17.50 47.43
C TYR A 927 -0.47 -16.54 48.21
N MET A 928 -0.71 -15.33 47.70
CA MET A 928 -1.63 -14.37 48.31
C MET A 928 -3.09 -14.85 48.25
N GLU A 929 -3.53 -15.46 47.14
CA GLU A 929 -4.86 -16.09 47.02
C GLU A 929 -4.99 -17.34 47.89
N LEU A 930 -3.93 -18.15 48.02
CA LEU A 930 -3.88 -19.27 48.97
C LEU A 930 -3.92 -18.79 50.42
N MET A 931 -3.22 -17.70 50.73
CA MET A 931 -3.21 -17.08 52.05
C MET A 931 -4.59 -16.51 52.38
N LYS A 932 -5.24 -15.83 51.43
CA LYS A 932 -6.65 -15.45 51.51
C LYS A 932 -7.54 -16.66 51.77
N ARG A 933 -7.62 -17.64 50.85
CA ARG A 933 -8.46 -18.84 51.04
C ARG A 933 -8.23 -19.61 52.36
N ARG A 934 -6.99 -19.65 52.85
CA ARG A 934 -6.63 -20.46 54.02
C ARG A 934 -6.84 -19.73 55.35
N TYR A 935 -6.67 -18.41 55.38
CA TYR A 935 -6.69 -17.60 56.59
C TYR A 935 -7.82 -16.57 56.64
N GLU A 936 -8.56 -16.35 55.56
CA GLU A 936 -9.78 -15.54 55.51
C GLU A 936 -10.76 -16.05 56.57
N GLY A 937 -11.17 -15.15 57.46
CA GLY A 937 -12.02 -15.42 58.61
C GLY A 937 -11.34 -16.18 59.75
N LYS A 938 -10.02 -16.44 59.70
CA LYS A 938 -9.23 -17.08 60.78
C LYS A 938 -8.23 -16.13 61.47
N LEU A 939 -7.99 -14.96 60.90
CA LEU A 939 -7.19 -13.87 61.50
C LEU A 939 -8.11 -12.72 61.95
N ASP A 940 -7.54 -11.56 62.28
CA ASP A 940 -8.31 -10.34 62.54
C ASP A 940 -8.77 -9.69 61.21
N SER A 941 -9.75 -8.79 61.31
CA SER A 941 -10.34 -8.13 60.13
C SER A 941 -9.30 -7.34 59.33
N ASP A 942 -8.32 -6.77 60.01
CA ASP A 942 -7.27 -5.97 59.40
C ASP A 942 -6.34 -6.86 58.56
N ALA A 943 -6.00 -8.07 59.04
CA ALA A 943 -5.24 -9.04 58.25
C ALA A 943 -6.01 -9.49 57.01
N ASP A 944 -7.32 -9.73 57.09
CA ASP A 944 -8.14 -10.09 55.93
C ASP A 944 -8.24 -8.95 54.91
N GLU A 945 -8.32 -7.69 55.39
CA GLU A 945 -8.30 -6.49 54.54
C GLU A 945 -6.93 -6.28 53.88
N PHE A 946 -5.82 -6.42 54.63
CA PHE A 946 -4.47 -6.34 54.07
C PHE A 946 -4.17 -7.45 53.07
N ILE A 947 -4.62 -8.68 53.34
CA ILE A 947 -4.53 -9.80 52.38
C ILE A 947 -5.39 -9.48 51.15
N GLY A 948 -6.58 -8.91 51.33
CA GLY A 948 -7.43 -8.42 50.24
C GLY A 948 -6.74 -7.38 49.35
N PHE A 949 -6.14 -6.34 49.94
CA PHE A 949 -5.37 -5.33 49.21
C PHE A 949 -4.15 -5.91 48.50
N ALA A 950 -3.44 -6.86 49.12
CA ALA A 950 -2.29 -7.53 48.51
C ALA A 950 -2.71 -8.39 47.30
N VAL A 951 -3.84 -9.11 47.40
CA VAL A 951 -4.42 -9.89 46.28
C VAL A 951 -4.86 -8.95 45.15
N ASP A 952 -5.57 -7.87 45.46
CA ASP A 952 -6.04 -6.89 44.45
C ASP A 952 -4.88 -6.14 43.81
N GLY A 953 -3.82 -5.85 44.56
CA GLY A 953 -2.58 -5.25 44.04
C GLY A 953 -1.85 -6.17 43.07
N ALA A 954 -1.70 -7.45 43.44
CA ALA A 954 -1.08 -8.46 42.59
C ALA A 954 -1.91 -8.73 41.31
N ASN A 955 -3.23 -8.77 41.42
CA ASN A 955 -4.13 -8.90 40.27
C ASN A 955 -4.11 -7.66 39.35
N ARG A 956 -4.02 -6.45 39.89
CA ARG A 956 -3.85 -5.22 39.08
C ARG A 956 -2.53 -5.19 38.31
N MET A 957 -1.42 -5.55 38.96
CA MET A 957 -0.12 -5.66 38.27
C MET A 957 -0.19 -6.69 37.12
N LYS A 958 -0.90 -7.81 37.32
CA LYS A 958 -1.10 -8.84 36.30
C LYS A 958 -1.88 -8.31 35.11
N THR A 959 -2.95 -7.55 35.36
CA THR A 959 -3.77 -6.91 34.31
C THR A 959 -2.96 -5.86 33.54
N LEU A 960 -2.24 -4.97 34.23
CA LEU A 960 -1.41 -3.93 33.59
C LEU A 960 -0.33 -4.51 32.67
N ILE A 961 0.34 -5.59 33.10
CA ILE A 961 1.33 -6.29 32.27
C ILE A 961 0.65 -6.95 31.05
N GLY A 962 -0.58 -7.45 31.22
CA GLY A 962 -1.42 -7.97 30.12
C GLY A 962 -1.86 -6.89 29.13
N ASP A 963 -2.22 -5.70 29.61
CA ASP A 963 -2.64 -4.57 28.78
C ASP A 963 -1.47 -3.96 28.01
N LEU A 964 -0.27 -3.94 28.59
CA LEU A 964 0.96 -3.53 27.91
C LEU A 964 1.28 -4.44 26.72
N LEU A 965 1.06 -5.76 26.87
CA LEU A 965 1.17 -6.74 25.79
C LEU A 965 0.11 -6.53 24.71
N ALA A 966 -1.13 -6.18 25.10
CA ALA A 966 -2.19 -5.87 24.16
C ALA A 966 -1.87 -4.59 23.35
N PHE A 967 -1.34 -3.57 24.00
CA PHE A 967 -0.92 -2.31 23.37
C PHE A 967 0.24 -2.53 22.37
N SER A 968 1.23 -3.34 22.72
CA SER A 968 2.34 -3.71 21.81
C SER A 968 1.88 -4.43 20.54
N ARG A 969 0.67 -5.00 20.52
CA ARG A 969 0.11 -5.77 19.39
C ARG A 969 -0.86 -4.97 18.50
N VAL A 970 -1.13 -3.70 18.81
CA VAL A 970 -2.11 -2.85 18.09
C VAL A 970 -1.73 -2.63 16.62
N GLY A 971 -0.46 -2.84 16.23
CA GLY A 971 0.03 -2.67 14.86
C GLY A 971 -0.41 -3.72 13.83
N MET A 972 -0.91 -4.91 14.23
CA MET A 972 -1.06 -6.04 13.28
C MET A 972 -2.47 -6.44 12.85
N ARG A 973 -3.54 -5.89 13.45
CA ARG A 973 -4.94 -5.94 12.96
C ARG A 973 -5.81 -5.27 14.02
N GLY A 974 -6.27 -4.05 13.76
CA GLY A 974 -7.23 -3.39 14.64
C GLY A 974 -8.50 -4.24 14.73
N LYS A 975 -8.87 -4.65 15.96
CA LYS A 975 -10.22 -5.18 16.19
C LYS A 975 -11.25 -4.13 15.73
N PRO A 976 -12.40 -4.53 15.19
CA PRO A 976 -13.45 -3.58 14.82
C PRO A 976 -13.78 -2.69 16.01
N LEU A 977 -13.88 -1.39 15.78
CA LEU A 977 -14.18 -0.41 16.81
C LEU A 977 -15.56 -0.73 17.42
N THR A 978 -15.60 -0.95 18.73
CA THR A 978 -16.84 -1.21 19.45
C THR A 978 -17.22 -0.02 20.33
N PRO A 979 -18.52 0.28 20.48
CA PRO A 979 -18.98 1.21 21.50
C PRO A 979 -18.43 0.79 22.86
N THR A 980 -17.76 1.72 23.55
CA THR A 980 -17.11 1.46 24.84
C THR A 980 -17.74 2.35 25.89
N ASP A 981 -18.11 1.74 27.02
CA ASP A 981 -18.63 2.48 28.16
C ASP A 981 -17.49 3.19 28.90
N CYS A 982 -17.36 4.48 28.63
CA CYS A 982 -16.35 5.34 29.24
C CYS A 982 -16.51 5.47 30.76
N GLU A 983 -17.71 5.26 31.32
CA GLU A 983 -17.95 5.37 32.76
C GLU A 983 -17.34 4.18 33.51
N THR A 984 -17.53 2.98 32.97
CA THR A 984 -16.87 1.76 33.47
C THR A 984 -15.34 1.86 33.36
N LEU A 985 -14.81 2.34 32.23
CA LEU A 985 -13.36 2.51 32.02
C LEU A 985 -12.75 3.54 32.98
N LEU A 986 -13.47 4.63 33.24
CA LEU A 986 -13.09 5.68 34.18
C LEU A 986 -13.05 5.16 35.62
N LEU A 987 -14.06 4.39 36.05
CA LEU A 987 -14.10 3.76 37.37
C LEU A 987 -12.93 2.80 37.58
N GLN A 988 -12.61 1.98 36.58
CA GLN A 988 -11.43 1.11 36.60
C GLN A 988 -10.12 1.90 36.70
N THR A 989 -9.98 2.97 35.91
CA THR A 989 -8.77 3.82 35.91
C THR A 989 -8.57 4.52 37.26
N LEU A 990 -9.65 5.04 37.86
CA LEU A 990 -9.62 5.65 39.19
C LEU A 990 -9.26 4.64 40.28
N THR A 991 -9.75 3.41 40.17
CA THR A 991 -9.41 2.33 41.10
C THR A 991 -7.93 1.93 40.99
N ASN A 992 -7.36 1.97 39.78
CA ASN A 992 -5.93 1.69 39.54
C ASN A 992 -5.01 2.79 40.07
N LEU A 993 -5.44 4.05 39.98
CA LEU A 993 -4.66 5.21 40.43
C LEU A 993 -4.88 5.57 41.90
N LYS A 994 -5.75 4.84 42.62
CA LYS A 994 -6.18 5.15 44.00
C LYS A 994 -5.04 5.52 44.95
N ILE A 995 -3.96 4.72 44.97
CA ILE A 995 -2.81 4.95 45.88
C ILE A 995 -2.02 6.20 45.47
N SER A 996 -1.76 6.42 44.17
CA SER A 996 -1.08 7.65 43.71
C SER A 996 -1.94 8.90 43.92
N ILE A 997 -3.27 8.77 43.86
CA ILE A 997 -4.23 9.83 44.17
C ILE A 997 -4.18 10.17 45.67
N GLU A 998 -4.14 9.15 46.55
CA GLU A 998 -4.01 9.29 48.00
C GLU A 998 -2.64 9.88 48.41
N ASP A 999 -1.53 9.36 47.87
CA ASP A 999 -0.16 9.78 48.21
C ASP A 999 0.20 11.19 47.73
N SER A 1000 -0.37 11.62 46.60
CA SER A 1000 -0.13 12.97 46.08
C SER A 1000 -0.96 14.04 46.78
N GLY A 1001 -1.88 13.65 47.67
CA GLY A 1001 -2.87 14.55 48.26
C GLY A 1001 -3.76 15.20 47.19
N ALA A 1002 -3.86 14.59 46.01
CA ALA A 1002 -4.67 15.07 44.91
C ALA A 1002 -6.15 14.82 45.23
N VAL A 1003 -6.84 15.86 45.69
CA VAL A 1003 -8.29 15.87 45.94
C VAL A 1003 -9.08 15.92 44.64
#